data_AF-A0A4Q0RSW8-F1
#
_entry.id   AF-A0A4Q0RSW8-F1
#
_cell.length_a   1.000
_cell.length_b   1.000
_cell.length_c   1.000
_cell.angle_alpha   90.00
_cell.angle_beta   90.00
_cell.angle_gamma   90.00
#
_symmetry.space_group_name_H-M   'P 1'
#
loop_
_entity.id
_entity.type
_entity.pdbx_description
1 polymer ?
#
loop_
_entity_poly.entity_id
_entity_poly.type
_entity_poly.pdbx_seq_one_letter_code
_entity_poly.pdbx_strand_id
1 'polypeptide(L)'
;MTVQQPIPVPPPDEAPAAPAEAAARVTPMMEQYLEIKAAHQGLLLFYRMGDFYELFFEDAEIASKTLGIVLTKRGKHQGADIPMCGVPVERSEDYLHRLISAGHRVAVCEQTEDPAAAKARGNKSVVRRGVVRLVTPGTLTEDTLLDARANNYLLAIARARASGGGDRFGLAWIDISTAEFMVTECSSGELAATLARINPNEAIVTDALFNDSELGQTLRELPAVTPLTRDVFDGATAEKRLCDYFAVATMDGLAQLTRLEATAAAAAVTYVDRTQVGKHPPLSPPAREASGATMAIDPATRANLELTRTLAGERRGSLLDAIDCTVTSAGSRLLAQRLAAPLTDAPAIARRLDAVSTFVADSAAREDIRSILRGAPDMSRALARLSVGRGGPRDLAGIRDGIIAADQVLTRLSELDQPPQEIAAVMAALQRPSRQLAAEFASALDEQLPLIKRDGGFVRQGYEPALDEARNLRDASRLVVASMQARYADATSVKGLKIRHNNVLGYFVEVTAQHGDKLMSAPLNATFIHRQTLAGQVRFTTSELGEIEAKIANAGDRALGLELEIFERLSAKAMAISDDLRAAAHAFALLDVATSLAKLAVDDNYVRPEVDDSLGFAIEAGRHPVVEQALKRNGEPFIANACDLSPAPGQKSGQLWLLTGPNMAGKSTFLRQNALIALLAQIGSFVPATRARIGIVDRLFSRVGAADDLARGRSTFMVEMVETAAILNQAGERSLVILDEIGRGTATFDGLSIAWAAIEHLHESNRCRTLFATHYHELTALSAKLPRMFNATVRVKEWQGNVVFLHEVLPGSADRSYGIQVAKLAGLPPAVITRAKSVLSKLEAQDRGQTARALVDDLPLFAVPSRAAAEAAPPSEAELLMEAVKALHPDEMSPREALDALYALKAKLPKQ
;
A
#
# COMPACT_ATOMS: atom_id res chain seq x y z
N MET A 1 -57.82 -19.56 68.04
CA MET A 1 -57.99 -21.02 68.04
C MET A 1 -57.74 -21.52 66.64
N THR A 2 -56.91 -22.55 66.52
CA THR A 2 -56.85 -23.47 65.38
C THR A 2 -58.25 -24.02 65.04
N VAL A 3 -58.36 -24.66 63.86
CA VAL A 3 -59.45 -25.54 63.36
C VAL A 3 -60.54 -24.76 62.57
N GLN A 4 -60.95 -25.09 61.33
CA GLN A 4 -60.91 -26.31 60.50
C GLN A 4 -60.94 -25.96 58.99
N GLN A 5 -60.47 -26.88 58.14
CA GLN A 5 -60.20 -26.72 56.69
C GLN A 5 -61.45 -26.54 55.78
N PRO A 6 -61.29 -25.89 54.59
CA PRO A 6 -62.34 -25.70 53.59
C PRO A 6 -62.32 -26.73 52.44
N ILE A 7 -63.50 -26.95 51.85
CA ILE A 7 -63.75 -27.72 50.62
C ILE A 7 -63.64 -26.77 49.41
N PRO A 8 -62.99 -27.13 48.27
CA PRO A 8 -62.77 -26.20 47.16
C PRO A 8 -64.03 -25.97 46.30
N VAL A 9 -64.26 -24.71 45.96
CA VAL A 9 -65.26 -24.23 44.99
C VAL A 9 -64.65 -24.33 43.57
N PRO A 10 -65.40 -24.77 42.54
CA PRO A 10 -64.90 -24.77 41.17
C PRO A 10 -64.82 -23.32 40.62
N PRO A 11 -63.76 -22.96 39.87
CA PRO A 11 -63.68 -21.63 39.25
C PRO A 11 -64.67 -21.50 38.07
N PRO A 12 -65.21 -20.29 37.82
CA PRO A 12 -66.16 -20.00 36.74
C PRO A 12 -65.47 -19.88 35.37
N ASP A 13 -66.22 -20.18 34.31
CA ASP A 13 -65.89 -20.15 32.88
C ASP A 13 -64.73 -19.21 32.47
N GLU A 14 -63.61 -19.81 32.04
CA GLU A 14 -62.64 -19.12 31.20
C GLU A 14 -63.19 -19.04 29.76
N ALA A 15 -63.29 -17.80 29.27
CA ALA A 15 -63.53 -17.47 27.88
C ALA A 15 -62.57 -18.25 26.94
N PRO A 16 -63.01 -18.61 25.72
CA PRO A 16 -62.20 -19.41 24.82
C PRO A 16 -60.84 -18.74 24.58
N ALA A 17 -59.78 -19.50 24.84
CA ALA A 17 -58.41 -19.11 24.57
C ALA A 17 -58.31 -18.51 23.16
N ALA A 18 -57.77 -17.30 23.09
CA ALA A 18 -57.45 -16.64 21.84
C ALA A 18 -56.61 -17.58 20.98
N PRO A 19 -56.87 -17.65 19.65
CA PRO A 19 -56.09 -18.51 18.77
C PRO A 19 -54.61 -18.15 18.88
N ALA A 20 -53.78 -19.19 18.96
CA ALA A 20 -52.32 -19.11 18.99
C ALA A 20 -51.82 -18.00 18.06
N GLU A 21 -51.01 -17.08 18.61
CA GLU A 21 -50.35 -16.01 17.85
C GLU A 21 -49.82 -16.58 16.53
N ALA A 22 -50.40 -16.10 15.43
CA ALA A 22 -49.91 -16.38 14.10
C ALA A 22 -48.40 -16.10 14.07
N ALA A 23 -47.60 -17.12 13.77
CA ALA A 23 -46.15 -17.00 13.58
C ALA A 23 -45.86 -15.70 12.82
N ALA A 24 -45.17 -14.76 13.48
CA ALA A 24 -45.02 -13.38 13.03
C ALA A 24 -44.48 -13.34 11.60
N ARG A 25 -45.37 -13.12 10.61
CA ARG A 25 -45.01 -13.05 9.19
C ARG A 25 -43.98 -11.93 9.01
N VAL A 26 -42.82 -12.29 8.46
CA VAL A 26 -41.76 -11.35 8.10
C VAL A 26 -42.34 -10.28 7.20
N THR A 27 -42.09 -9.00 7.50
CA THR A 27 -42.58 -7.92 6.64
C THR A 27 -41.99 -8.07 5.23
N PRO A 28 -42.73 -7.72 4.15
CA PRO A 28 -42.23 -7.86 2.78
C PRO A 28 -40.86 -7.19 2.52
N MET A 29 -40.59 -6.08 3.22
CA MET A 29 -39.28 -5.41 3.16
C MET A 29 -38.18 -6.27 3.81
N MET A 30 -38.44 -6.88 4.96
CA MET A 30 -37.47 -7.75 5.62
C MET A 30 -37.25 -9.06 4.87
N GLU A 31 -38.27 -9.58 4.19
CA GLU A 31 -38.12 -10.73 3.30
C GLU A 31 -37.13 -10.40 2.16
N GLN A 32 -37.32 -9.27 1.48
CA GLN A 32 -36.39 -8.79 0.45
C GLN A 32 -34.98 -8.51 1.01
N TYR A 33 -34.87 -7.92 2.21
CA TYR A 33 -33.57 -7.69 2.85
C TYR A 33 -32.83 -9.01 3.12
N LEU A 34 -33.52 -9.99 3.71
CA LEU A 34 -32.93 -11.29 4.06
C LEU A 34 -32.54 -12.08 2.80
N GLU A 35 -33.33 -12.02 1.74
CA GLU A 35 -33.00 -12.62 0.44
C GLU A 35 -31.70 -12.04 -0.13
N ILE A 36 -31.59 -10.71 -0.18
CA ILE A 36 -30.37 -10.03 -0.67
C ILE A 36 -29.18 -10.34 0.25
N LYS A 37 -29.38 -10.30 1.57
CA LYS A 37 -28.32 -10.61 2.54
C LYS A 37 -27.82 -12.05 2.41
N ALA A 38 -28.71 -13.01 2.15
CA ALA A 38 -28.34 -14.42 1.96
C ALA A 38 -27.45 -14.63 0.73
N ALA A 39 -27.60 -13.81 -0.31
CA ALA A 39 -26.74 -13.84 -1.50
C ALA A 39 -25.36 -13.16 -1.29
N HIS A 40 -25.20 -12.37 -0.22
CA HIS A 40 -24.00 -11.57 0.06
C HIS A 40 -23.46 -11.81 1.48
N GLN A 41 -23.29 -13.09 1.84
CA GLN A 41 -22.74 -13.47 3.15
C GLN A 41 -21.32 -12.92 3.35
N GLY A 42 -21.02 -12.49 4.57
CA GLY A 42 -19.72 -11.92 4.94
C GLY A 42 -19.45 -10.49 4.43
N LEU A 43 -20.44 -9.82 3.84
CA LEU A 43 -20.42 -8.39 3.51
C LEU A 43 -21.46 -7.66 4.34
N LEU A 44 -21.16 -6.43 4.77
CA LEU A 44 -22.17 -5.52 5.34
C LEU A 44 -23.12 -5.06 4.22
N LEU A 45 -24.42 -5.02 4.47
CA LEU A 45 -25.41 -4.61 3.48
C LEU A 45 -25.91 -3.19 3.72
N PHE A 46 -25.46 -2.25 2.90
CA PHE A 46 -26.04 -0.89 2.83
C PHE A 46 -27.36 -0.96 2.05
N TYR A 47 -28.48 -1.05 2.77
CA TYR A 47 -29.80 -1.21 2.17
C TYR A 47 -30.53 0.14 2.04
N ARG A 48 -30.77 0.58 0.80
CA ARG A 48 -31.34 1.91 0.53
C ARG A 48 -32.78 2.06 1.03
N MET A 49 -32.99 3.00 1.95
CA MET A 49 -34.28 3.35 2.56
C MET A 49 -34.47 4.87 2.59
N GLY A 50 -35.20 5.41 1.60
CA GLY A 50 -35.43 6.85 1.49
C GLY A 50 -34.11 7.58 1.26
N ASP A 51 -33.68 8.44 2.18
CA ASP A 51 -32.40 9.18 2.10
C ASP A 51 -31.29 8.56 2.97
N PHE A 52 -31.48 7.33 3.43
CA PHE A 52 -30.52 6.60 4.27
C PHE A 52 -30.15 5.25 3.66
N TYR A 53 -28.93 4.79 3.96
CA TYR A 53 -28.62 3.36 3.94
C TYR A 53 -28.80 2.82 5.35
N GLU A 54 -29.66 1.82 5.50
CA GLU A 54 -29.91 1.13 6.76
C GLU A 54 -29.25 -0.25 6.75
N LEU A 55 -28.71 -0.66 7.90
CA LEU A 55 -28.18 -1.99 8.15
C LEU A 55 -28.99 -2.64 9.28
N PHE A 56 -29.17 -3.96 9.24
CA PHE A 56 -29.97 -4.70 10.22
C PHE A 56 -29.22 -5.89 10.80
N PHE A 57 -29.65 -6.33 11.99
CA PHE A 57 -29.10 -7.49 12.71
C PHE A 57 -27.60 -7.32 13.01
N GLU A 58 -26.79 -8.36 12.80
CA GLU A 58 -25.35 -8.34 13.05
C GLU A 58 -24.63 -7.23 12.28
N ASP A 59 -25.06 -6.92 11.05
CA ASP A 59 -24.48 -5.83 10.26
C ASP A 59 -24.64 -4.48 10.96
N ALA A 60 -25.77 -4.26 11.64
CA ALA A 60 -26.02 -3.04 12.39
C ALA A 60 -25.10 -2.92 13.61
N GLU A 61 -24.85 -4.03 14.30
CA GLU A 61 -23.97 -4.07 15.48
C GLU A 61 -22.52 -3.81 15.09
N ILE A 62 -22.05 -4.48 14.03
CA ILE A 62 -20.70 -4.27 13.47
C ILE A 62 -20.55 -2.82 13.01
N ALA A 63 -21.47 -2.32 12.19
CA ALA A 63 -21.39 -0.96 11.67
C ALA A 63 -21.49 0.10 12.78
N SER A 64 -22.35 -0.08 13.77
CA SER A 64 -22.44 0.82 14.92
C SER A 64 -21.11 0.92 15.68
N LYS A 65 -20.50 -0.23 15.99
CA LYS A 65 -19.23 -0.29 16.71
C LYS A 65 -18.08 0.33 15.91
N THR A 66 -17.99 0.03 14.62
CA THR A 66 -16.91 0.51 13.75
C THR A 66 -17.07 1.99 13.41
N LEU A 67 -18.29 2.45 13.14
CA LEU A 67 -18.57 3.83 12.72
C LEU A 67 -18.81 4.78 13.90
N GLY A 68 -19.04 4.26 15.11
CA GLY A 68 -19.43 5.07 16.27
C GLY A 68 -20.80 5.74 16.09
N ILE A 69 -21.72 5.08 15.38
CA ILE A 69 -23.09 5.56 15.16
C ILE A 69 -24.07 4.84 16.09
N VAL A 70 -25.21 5.47 16.39
CA VAL A 70 -26.19 4.95 17.34
C VAL A 70 -26.82 3.66 16.82
N LEU A 71 -26.75 2.59 17.62
CA LEU A 71 -27.53 1.36 17.42
C LEU A 71 -28.94 1.58 17.98
N THR A 72 -29.95 1.44 17.13
CA THR A 72 -31.37 1.51 17.48
C THR A 72 -32.06 0.20 17.10
N LYS A 73 -33.40 0.19 17.10
CA LYS A 73 -34.20 -0.98 16.76
C LYS A 73 -35.39 -0.62 15.85
N ARG A 74 -35.76 -1.53 14.96
CA ARG A 74 -36.89 -1.34 14.02
C ARG A 74 -37.77 -2.58 13.92
N GLY A 75 -38.89 -2.57 14.64
CA GLY A 75 -39.85 -3.69 14.62
C GLY A 75 -39.31 -4.96 15.27
N LYS A 76 -39.97 -6.09 14.99
CA LYS A 76 -39.62 -7.40 15.53
C LYS A 76 -39.51 -8.47 14.44
N HIS A 77 -38.57 -9.38 14.58
CA HIS A 77 -38.43 -10.59 13.78
C HIS A 77 -38.40 -11.80 14.73
N GLN A 78 -39.29 -12.77 14.50
CA GLN A 78 -39.43 -13.95 15.38
C GLN A 78 -39.59 -13.60 16.88
N GLY A 79 -40.29 -12.50 17.18
CA GLY A 79 -40.52 -12.02 18.56
C GLY A 79 -39.40 -11.18 19.17
N ALA A 80 -38.18 -11.16 18.57
CA ALA A 80 -37.06 -10.34 19.01
C ALA A 80 -37.00 -8.98 18.29
N ASP A 81 -36.52 -7.94 18.97
CA ASP A 81 -36.30 -6.63 18.35
C ASP A 81 -35.20 -6.73 17.28
N ILE A 82 -35.37 -6.07 16.13
CA ILE A 82 -34.37 -6.05 15.05
C ILE A 82 -33.38 -4.90 15.30
N PRO A 83 -32.08 -5.16 15.58
CA PRO A 83 -31.06 -4.12 15.66
C PRO A 83 -30.94 -3.39 14.33
N MET A 84 -30.81 -2.07 14.37
CA MET A 84 -30.70 -1.22 13.17
C MET A 84 -29.77 -0.03 13.42
N CYS A 85 -28.97 0.31 12.42
CA CYS A 85 -28.31 1.61 12.35
C CYS A 85 -28.38 2.13 10.90
N GLY A 86 -28.16 3.42 10.70
CA GLY A 86 -28.24 4.00 9.36
C GLY A 86 -27.34 5.20 9.16
N VAL A 87 -26.96 5.41 7.91
CA VAL A 87 -26.12 6.53 7.47
C VAL A 87 -26.83 7.32 6.38
N PRO A 88 -26.78 8.67 6.39
CA PRO A 88 -27.34 9.47 5.30
C PRO A 88 -26.62 9.18 3.98
N VAL A 89 -27.37 9.07 2.89
CA VAL A 89 -26.84 8.77 1.56
C VAL A 89 -25.85 9.83 1.10
N GLU A 90 -26.14 11.11 1.35
CA GLU A 90 -25.26 12.21 0.95
C GLU A 90 -23.85 12.13 1.57
N ARG A 91 -23.70 11.38 2.65
CA ARG A 91 -22.43 11.16 3.35
C ARG A 91 -21.98 9.70 3.32
N SER A 92 -22.58 8.86 2.48
CA SER A 92 -22.30 7.42 2.51
C SER A 92 -20.87 7.08 2.16
N GLU A 93 -20.21 7.88 1.31
CA GLU A 93 -18.80 7.67 0.94
C GLU A 93 -17.86 7.75 2.14
N ASP A 94 -18.03 8.72 3.05
CA ASP A 94 -17.21 8.85 4.27
C ASP A 94 -17.33 7.62 5.16
N TYR A 95 -18.55 7.09 5.31
CA TYR A 95 -18.80 5.89 6.11
C TYR A 95 -18.27 4.63 5.42
N LEU A 96 -18.39 4.54 4.09
CA LEU A 96 -17.77 3.47 3.32
C LEU A 96 -16.25 3.46 3.54
N HIS A 97 -15.58 4.61 3.41
CA HIS A 97 -14.12 4.71 3.62
C HIS A 97 -13.70 4.16 4.99
N ARG A 98 -14.44 4.51 6.05
CA ARG A 98 -14.17 4.05 7.42
C ARG A 98 -14.41 2.54 7.58
N LEU A 99 -15.47 1.99 6.99
CA LEU A 99 -15.73 0.55 7.02
C LEU A 99 -14.65 -0.23 6.26
N ILE A 100 -14.25 0.23 5.08
CA ILE A 100 -13.21 -0.41 4.27
C ILE A 100 -11.86 -0.35 4.97
N SER A 101 -11.50 0.80 5.55
CA SER A 101 -10.26 0.98 6.33
C SER A 101 -10.20 0.10 7.57
N ALA A 102 -11.36 -0.28 8.13
CA ALA A 102 -11.47 -1.25 9.23
C ALA A 102 -11.48 -2.72 8.75
N GLY A 103 -11.30 -2.97 7.45
CA GLY A 103 -11.26 -4.31 6.86
C GLY A 103 -12.63 -4.92 6.53
N HIS A 104 -13.72 -4.16 6.60
CA HIS A 104 -15.04 -4.64 6.19
C HIS A 104 -15.21 -4.50 4.67
N ARG A 105 -16.07 -5.35 4.09
CA ARG A 105 -16.54 -5.25 2.71
C ARG A 105 -18.03 -4.91 2.74
N VAL A 106 -18.50 -4.09 1.81
CA VAL A 106 -19.87 -3.54 1.84
C VAL A 106 -20.59 -3.77 0.52
N ALA A 107 -21.76 -4.39 0.54
CA ALA A 107 -22.66 -4.46 -0.60
C ALA A 107 -23.60 -3.23 -0.58
N VAL A 108 -23.62 -2.46 -1.66
CA VAL A 108 -24.50 -1.29 -1.80
C VAL A 108 -25.73 -1.68 -2.60
N CYS A 109 -26.88 -1.62 -1.93
CA CYS A 109 -28.16 -2.02 -2.47
C CYS A 109 -29.04 -0.80 -2.73
N GLU A 110 -29.37 -0.57 -4.01
CA GLU A 110 -30.17 0.56 -4.47
C GLU A 110 -31.59 0.16 -4.87
N GLN A 111 -32.45 1.17 -4.99
CA GLN A 111 -33.76 1.02 -5.61
C GLN A 111 -33.59 0.88 -7.12
N THR A 112 -34.02 -0.26 -7.67
CA THR A 112 -33.88 -0.57 -9.11
C THR A 112 -35.10 -0.12 -9.92
N GLU A 113 -36.06 0.52 -9.27
CA GLU A 113 -37.28 1.03 -9.87
C GLU A 113 -37.75 2.29 -9.15
N ASP A 114 -38.55 3.10 -9.85
CA ASP A 114 -39.19 4.28 -9.28
C ASP A 114 -40.34 3.89 -8.32
N PRO A 115 -40.48 4.55 -7.15
CA PRO A 115 -41.66 4.45 -6.28
C PRO A 115 -43.03 4.52 -7.00
N ALA A 116 -43.16 5.30 -8.07
CA ALA A 116 -44.38 5.38 -8.88
C ALA A 116 -44.64 4.07 -9.64
N ALA A 117 -43.60 3.46 -10.22
CA ALA A 117 -43.68 2.17 -10.88
C ALA A 117 -43.95 1.03 -9.88
N ALA A 118 -43.43 1.13 -8.65
CA ALA A 118 -43.75 0.21 -7.57
C ALA A 118 -45.25 0.28 -7.22
N LYS A 119 -45.79 1.49 -7.00
CA LYS A 119 -47.22 1.73 -6.70
C LYS A 119 -48.15 1.18 -7.79
N ALA A 120 -47.74 1.28 -9.06
CA ALA A 120 -48.50 0.73 -10.18
C ALA A 120 -48.68 -0.80 -10.12
N ARG A 121 -47.81 -1.53 -9.40
CA ARG A 121 -47.95 -2.99 -9.18
C ARG A 121 -48.87 -3.37 -8.02
N GLY A 122 -49.37 -2.39 -7.26
CA GLY A 122 -50.35 -2.58 -6.19
C GLY A 122 -49.95 -1.89 -4.88
N ASN A 123 -50.92 -1.50 -4.06
CA ASN A 123 -50.71 -0.66 -2.86
C ASN A 123 -49.84 -1.31 -1.75
N LYS A 124 -49.50 -2.59 -1.84
CA LYS A 124 -48.65 -3.32 -0.87
C LYS A 124 -47.31 -3.77 -1.46
N SER A 125 -47.00 -3.44 -2.72
CA SER A 125 -45.72 -3.79 -3.33
C SER A 125 -44.59 -2.95 -2.73
N VAL A 126 -43.51 -3.61 -2.32
CA VAL A 126 -42.26 -2.93 -1.94
C VAL A 126 -41.45 -2.63 -3.19
N VAL A 127 -40.74 -1.49 -3.13
CA VAL A 127 -39.80 -1.08 -4.18
C VAL A 127 -38.75 -2.19 -4.37
N ARG A 128 -38.55 -2.64 -5.60
CA ARG A 128 -37.49 -3.61 -5.95
C ARG A 128 -36.13 -2.99 -5.67
N ARG A 129 -35.26 -3.80 -5.10
CA ARG A 129 -33.90 -3.42 -4.79
C ARG A 129 -32.95 -4.50 -5.24
N GLY A 130 -31.76 -4.07 -5.61
CA GLY A 130 -30.69 -4.93 -6.06
C GLY A 130 -29.36 -4.36 -5.61
N VAL A 131 -28.40 -5.25 -5.36
CA VAL A 131 -27.02 -4.82 -5.16
C VAL A 131 -26.48 -4.32 -6.49
N VAL A 132 -26.01 -3.08 -6.50
CA VAL A 132 -25.44 -2.44 -7.71
C VAL A 132 -23.93 -2.37 -7.65
N ARG A 133 -23.34 -2.70 -6.49
CA ARG A 133 -21.91 -2.62 -6.25
C ARG A 133 -21.50 -3.41 -5.01
N LEU A 134 -20.35 -4.07 -5.08
CA LEU A 134 -19.60 -4.54 -3.92
C LEU A 134 -18.38 -3.64 -3.72
N VAL A 135 -18.26 -3.05 -2.54
CA VAL A 135 -17.13 -2.20 -2.15
C VAL A 135 -16.17 -3.06 -1.34
N THR A 136 -14.98 -3.28 -1.89
CA THR A 136 -13.92 -4.06 -1.24
C THR A 136 -12.61 -3.26 -1.26
N PRO A 137 -11.66 -3.53 -0.34
CA PRO A 137 -10.40 -2.79 -0.28
C PRO A 137 -9.63 -2.76 -1.61
N GLY A 138 -9.66 -3.83 -2.41
CA GLY A 138 -8.94 -3.91 -3.69
C GLY A 138 -9.68 -3.35 -4.90
N THR A 139 -10.96 -2.96 -4.78
CA THR A 139 -11.81 -2.65 -5.94
C THR A 139 -12.44 -1.24 -5.93
N LEU A 140 -11.74 -0.31 -5.26
CA LEU A 140 -12.12 1.10 -5.14
C LEU A 140 -11.78 1.89 -6.41
N THR A 141 -12.63 2.84 -6.80
CA THR A 141 -12.39 3.72 -7.97
C THR A 141 -12.64 5.20 -7.69
N GLU A 142 -13.35 5.53 -6.61
CA GLU A 142 -13.69 6.89 -6.22
C GLU A 142 -12.52 7.58 -5.52
N ASP A 143 -12.27 8.85 -5.86
CA ASP A 143 -11.17 9.62 -5.28
C ASP A 143 -11.31 9.80 -3.76
N THR A 144 -12.53 9.84 -3.24
CA THR A 144 -12.80 9.99 -1.80
C THR A 144 -12.41 8.75 -0.99
N LEU A 145 -12.31 7.59 -1.64
CA LEU A 145 -11.97 6.31 -0.99
C LEU A 145 -10.51 5.91 -1.17
N LEU A 146 -9.76 6.63 -2.00
CA LEU A 146 -8.40 6.29 -2.42
C LEU A 146 -7.39 7.31 -1.88
N ASP A 147 -6.24 6.83 -1.42
CA ASP A 147 -5.07 7.70 -1.29
C ASP A 147 -4.63 8.13 -2.71
N ALA A 148 -4.61 9.44 -2.98
CA ALA A 148 -4.20 9.99 -4.26
C ALA A 148 -2.76 9.58 -4.65
N ARG A 149 -1.87 9.45 -3.65
CA ARG A 149 -0.43 9.22 -3.85
C ARG A 149 -0.01 7.76 -3.71
N ALA A 150 -0.96 6.83 -3.64
CA ALA A 150 -0.68 5.40 -3.60
C ALA A 150 -1.56 4.62 -4.59
N ASN A 151 -1.02 3.52 -5.10
CA ASN A 151 -1.80 2.52 -5.82
C ASN A 151 -2.70 1.74 -4.87
N ASN A 152 -3.80 1.21 -5.41
CA ASN A 152 -4.74 0.39 -4.65
C ASN A 152 -4.89 -0.98 -5.34
N TYR A 153 -4.01 -1.91 -5.00
CA TYR A 153 -3.90 -3.18 -5.72
C TYR A 153 -4.82 -4.27 -5.18
N LEU A 154 -5.58 -4.89 -6.08
CA LEU A 154 -6.15 -6.22 -5.93
C LEU A 154 -5.14 -7.24 -6.44
N LEU A 155 -4.76 -8.23 -5.64
CA LEU A 155 -3.86 -9.31 -6.02
C LEU A 155 -4.61 -10.66 -6.06
N ALA A 156 -4.39 -11.46 -7.10
CA ALA A 156 -4.79 -12.86 -7.14
C ALA A 156 -3.58 -13.80 -7.08
N ILE A 157 -3.68 -14.87 -6.28
CA ILE A 157 -2.60 -15.84 -6.08
C ILE A 157 -3.07 -17.24 -6.49
N ALA A 158 -2.47 -17.78 -7.55
CA ALA A 158 -2.65 -19.16 -7.99
C ALA A 158 -1.44 -20.00 -7.58
N ARG A 159 -1.64 -21.21 -7.05
CA ARG A 159 -0.58 -22.14 -6.65
C ARG A 159 -0.59 -23.39 -7.53
N ALA A 160 0.57 -23.75 -8.06
CA ALA A 160 0.81 -25.07 -8.64
C ALA A 160 1.70 -25.87 -7.68
N ARG A 161 1.20 -27.02 -7.22
CA ARG A 161 2.00 -27.96 -6.43
C ARG A 161 2.93 -28.73 -7.36
N ALA A 162 4.21 -28.78 -7.02
CA ALA A 162 5.18 -29.56 -7.78
C ALA A 162 5.19 -31.03 -7.31
N SER A 163 5.21 -31.98 -8.25
CA SER A 163 5.40 -33.42 -7.93
C SER A 163 6.85 -33.75 -7.52
N GLY A 164 7.78 -32.81 -7.75
CA GLY A 164 9.17 -32.79 -7.29
C GLY A 164 9.74 -31.38 -7.47
N GLY A 165 10.39 -30.83 -6.44
CA GLY A 165 10.74 -29.41 -6.34
C GLY A 165 9.79 -28.62 -5.44
N GLY A 166 10.07 -27.32 -5.22
CA GLY A 166 9.20 -26.44 -4.44
C GLY A 166 8.01 -25.91 -5.24
N ASP A 167 6.98 -25.44 -4.54
CA ASP A 167 5.78 -24.88 -5.16
C ASP A 167 6.06 -23.63 -6.00
N ARG A 168 5.21 -23.44 -7.01
CA ARG A 168 5.20 -22.27 -7.89
C ARG A 168 3.92 -21.46 -7.71
N PHE A 169 4.05 -20.14 -7.81
CA PHE A 169 2.96 -19.20 -7.64
C PHE A 169 2.84 -18.29 -8.86
N GLY A 170 1.62 -18.19 -9.39
CA GLY A 170 1.25 -17.17 -10.37
C GLY A 170 0.56 -16.05 -9.62
N LEU A 171 1.03 -14.83 -9.86
CA LEU A 171 0.55 -13.62 -9.23
C LEU A 171 0.03 -12.69 -10.32
N ALA A 172 -1.14 -12.12 -10.06
CA ALA A 172 -1.76 -11.16 -10.96
C ALA A 172 -2.34 -10.02 -10.14
N TRP A 173 -1.90 -8.79 -10.38
CA TRP A 173 -2.38 -7.63 -9.62
C TRP A 173 -2.93 -6.53 -10.53
N ILE A 174 -4.00 -5.90 -10.08
CA ILE A 174 -4.77 -4.91 -10.82
C ILE A 174 -4.97 -3.69 -9.93
N ASP A 175 -4.75 -2.49 -10.48
CA ASP A 175 -5.27 -1.25 -9.92
C ASP A 175 -6.38 -0.73 -10.84
N ILE A 176 -7.63 -0.96 -10.42
CA ILE A 176 -8.82 -0.62 -11.22
C ILE A 176 -8.93 0.90 -11.43
N SER A 177 -8.38 1.70 -10.51
CA SER A 177 -8.41 3.17 -10.61
C SER A 177 -7.45 3.71 -11.67
N THR A 178 -6.49 2.92 -12.13
CA THR A 178 -5.51 3.31 -13.15
C THR A 178 -5.50 2.41 -14.38
N ALA A 179 -6.29 1.33 -14.39
CA ALA A 179 -6.32 0.28 -15.39
C ALA A 179 -4.98 -0.50 -15.52
N GLU A 180 -4.09 -0.39 -14.54
CA GLU A 180 -2.85 -1.16 -14.49
C GLU A 180 -3.17 -2.64 -14.24
N PHE A 181 -2.53 -3.53 -15.02
CA PHE A 181 -2.67 -4.97 -14.87
C PHE A 181 -1.33 -5.65 -15.16
N MET A 182 -0.78 -6.29 -14.13
CA MET A 182 0.53 -6.92 -14.16
C MET A 182 0.45 -8.37 -13.70
N VAL A 183 1.35 -9.20 -14.22
CA VAL A 183 1.48 -10.61 -13.83
C VAL A 183 2.94 -11.02 -13.68
N THR A 184 3.20 -11.96 -12.77
CA THR A 184 4.50 -12.61 -12.62
C THR A 184 4.34 -14.03 -12.10
N GLU A 185 5.38 -14.83 -12.25
CA GLU A 185 5.53 -16.12 -11.58
C GLU A 185 6.70 -16.08 -10.60
N CYS A 186 6.56 -16.68 -9.43
CA CYS A 186 7.62 -16.78 -8.44
C CYS A 186 7.65 -18.15 -7.77
N SER A 187 8.79 -18.49 -7.17
CA SER A 187 8.93 -19.66 -6.30
C SER A 187 8.39 -19.40 -4.90
N SER A 188 8.22 -20.46 -4.10
CA SER A 188 7.86 -20.33 -2.67
C SER A 188 8.81 -19.42 -1.88
N GLY A 189 10.12 -19.52 -2.13
CA GLY A 189 11.13 -18.70 -1.45
C GLY A 189 11.05 -17.20 -1.80
N GLU A 190 10.54 -16.86 -2.99
CA GLU A 190 10.43 -15.47 -3.47
C GLU A 190 9.07 -14.83 -3.15
N LEU A 191 8.08 -15.63 -2.72
CA LEU A 191 6.71 -15.19 -2.54
C LEU A 191 6.61 -14.04 -1.53
N ALA A 192 7.27 -14.16 -0.36
CA ALA A 192 7.23 -13.12 0.66
C ALA A 192 7.80 -11.77 0.18
N ALA A 193 8.95 -11.79 -0.51
CA ALA A 193 9.55 -10.58 -1.08
C ALA A 193 8.66 -9.98 -2.18
N THR A 194 8.03 -10.82 -3.00
CA THR A 194 7.12 -10.38 -4.07
C THR A 194 5.83 -9.78 -3.51
N LEU A 195 5.25 -10.36 -2.47
CA LEU A 195 4.07 -9.82 -1.78
C LEU A 195 4.37 -8.46 -1.14
N ALA A 196 5.52 -8.31 -0.47
CA ALA A 196 5.92 -7.04 0.13
C ALA A 196 6.26 -5.97 -0.92
N ARG A 197 6.71 -6.37 -2.12
CA ARG A 197 6.92 -5.46 -3.26
C ARG A 197 5.59 -4.95 -3.82
N ILE A 198 4.64 -5.85 -4.06
CA ILE A 198 3.32 -5.51 -4.61
C ILE A 198 2.50 -4.73 -3.58
N ASN A 199 2.61 -5.09 -2.30
CA ASN A 199 1.89 -4.49 -1.18
C ASN A 199 0.38 -4.34 -1.46
N PRO A 200 -0.35 -5.47 -1.65
CA PRO A 200 -1.75 -5.43 -2.05
C PRO A 200 -2.67 -4.93 -0.93
N ASN A 201 -3.70 -4.18 -1.32
CA ASN A 201 -4.77 -3.74 -0.43
C ASN A 201 -5.79 -4.86 -0.19
N GLU A 202 -5.93 -5.77 -1.14
CA GLU A 202 -6.71 -6.99 -1.02
C GLU A 202 -6.07 -8.12 -1.82
N ALA A 203 -5.97 -9.31 -1.22
CA ALA A 203 -5.55 -10.52 -1.92
C ALA A 203 -6.71 -11.53 -2.01
N ILE A 204 -6.97 -12.04 -3.21
CA ILE A 204 -7.88 -13.18 -3.43
C ILE A 204 -7.07 -14.47 -3.57
N VAL A 205 -7.53 -15.50 -2.88
CA VAL A 205 -6.88 -16.81 -2.81
C VAL A 205 -7.93 -17.92 -2.82
N THR A 206 -7.52 -19.16 -3.10
CA THR A 206 -8.43 -20.29 -2.88
C THR A 206 -8.61 -20.57 -1.38
N ASP A 207 -9.77 -21.10 -0.98
CA ASP A 207 -10.02 -21.57 0.39
C ASP A 207 -8.94 -22.55 0.89
N ALA A 208 -8.44 -23.40 -0.02
CA ALA A 208 -7.39 -24.36 0.29
C ALA A 208 -6.04 -23.68 0.58
N LEU A 209 -5.73 -22.58 -0.11
CA LEU A 209 -4.50 -21.82 0.10
C LEU A 209 -4.57 -20.98 1.39
N PHE A 210 -5.73 -20.41 1.70
CA PHE A 210 -5.96 -19.64 2.93
C PHE A 210 -5.82 -20.49 4.20
N ASN A 211 -6.25 -21.75 4.14
CA ASN A 211 -6.19 -22.71 5.23
C ASN A 211 -4.91 -23.58 5.22
N ASP A 212 -3.95 -23.26 4.37
CA ASP A 212 -2.66 -23.96 4.32
C ASP A 212 -1.86 -23.73 5.62
N SER A 213 -1.20 -24.77 6.12
CA SER A 213 -0.47 -24.72 7.39
C SER A 213 0.79 -23.85 7.34
N GLU A 214 1.43 -23.74 6.19
CA GLU A 214 2.68 -23.00 6.01
C GLU A 214 2.41 -21.57 5.53
N LEU A 215 1.59 -21.43 4.48
CA LEU A 215 1.35 -20.14 3.83
C LEU A 215 0.17 -19.35 4.42
N GLY A 216 -0.76 -20.03 5.09
CA GLY A 216 -1.96 -19.39 5.64
C GLY A 216 -1.63 -18.30 6.66
N GLN A 217 -0.53 -18.43 7.40
CA GLN A 217 -0.08 -17.38 8.34
C GLN A 217 0.40 -16.14 7.58
N THR A 218 1.30 -16.29 6.61
CA THR A 218 1.82 -15.19 5.78
C THR A 218 0.68 -14.46 5.05
N LEU A 219 -0.33 -15.18 4.56
CA LEU A 219 -1.48 -14.57 3.91
C LEU A 219 -2.32 -13.75 4.89
N ARG A 220 -2.56 -14.24 6.11
CA ARG A 220 -3.35 -13.52 7.14
C ARG A 220 -2.67 -12.24 7.64
N GLU A 221 -1.39 -12.03 7.35
CA GLU A 221 -0.66 -10.79 7.65
C GLU A 221 -0.91 -9.68 6.62
N LEU A 222 -1.48 -10.02 5.46
CA LEU A 222 -1.89 -9.03 4.47
C LEU A 222 -3.08 -8.20 4.98
N PRO A 223 -3.24 -6.94 4.53
CA PRO A 223 -4.29 -6.03 5.02
C PRO A 223 -5.70 -6.60 4.89
N ALA A 224 -6.00 -7.28 3.78
CA ALA A 224 -7.25 -7.99 3.56
C ALA A 224 -7.02 -9.21 2.67
N VAL A 225 -7.62 -10.34 3.04
CA VAL A 225 -7.62 -11.56 2.22
C VAL A 225 -9.04 -12.07 2.06
N THR A 226 -9.41 -12.35 0.81
CA THR A 226 -10.70 -12.88 0.42
C THR A 226 -10.53 -14.32 -0.12
N PRO A 227 -10.84 -15.35 0.69
CA PRO A 227 -10.90 -16.72 0.23
C PRO A 227 -12.06 -16.91 -0.75
N LEU A 228 -11.80 -17.62 -1.85
CA LEU A 228 -12.76 -17.94 -2.89
C LEU A 228 -12.72 -19.43 -3.24
N THR A 229 -13.81 -19.87 -3.84
CA THR A 229 -13.98 -21.24 -4.34
C THR A 229 -13.08 -21.53 -5.54
N ARG A 230 -12.80 -22.82 -5.77
CA ARG A 230 -11.83 -23.27 -6.79
C ARG A 230 -12.22 -22.94 -8.23
N ASP A 231 -13.50 -22.77 -8.54
CA ASP A 231 -13.99 -22.38 -9.87
C ASP A 231 -13.40 -21.05 -10.34
N VAL A 232 -13.18 -20.10 -9.42
CA VAL A 232 -12.57 -18.81 -9.74
C VAL A 232 -11.13 -18.99 -10.24
N PHE A 233 -10.42 -19.99 -9.71
CA PHE A 233 -9.03 -20.31 -10.04
C PHE A 233 -8.92 -21.52 -10.98
N ASP A 234 -9.96 -21.82 -11.77
CA ASP A 234 -9.89 -22.89 -12.75
C ASP A 234 -9.00 -22.52 -13.94
N GLY A 235 -7.81 -23.13 -13.98
CA GLY A 235 -6.83 -22.94 -15.04
C GLY A 235 -7.17 -23.59 -16.38
N ALA A 236 -8.26 -24.37 -16.49
CA ALA A 236 -8.74 -24.89 -17.77
C ALA A 236 -9.57 -23.85 -18.55
N THR A 237 -10.24 -22.94 -17.84
CA THR A 237 -11.08 -21.88 -18.42
C THR A 237 -10.43 -20.49 -18.39
N ALA A 238 -9.20 -20.39 -17.89
CA ALA A 238 -8.52 -19.11 -17.66
C ALA A 238 -8.33 -18.27 -18.93
N GLU A 239 -7.78 -18.85 -20.00
CA GLU A 239 -7.57 -18.16 -21.27
C GLU A 239 -8.89 -17.67 -21.88
N LYS A 240 -9.93 -18.53 -21.88
CA LYS A 240 -11.25 -18.15 -22.37
C LYS A 240 -11.80 -16.96 -21.59
N ARG A 241 -11.72 -16.97 -20.26
CA ARG A 241 -12.20 -15.86 -19.42
C ARG A 241 -11.44 -14.56 -19.67
N LEU A 242 -10.14 -14.62 -19.95
CA LEU A 242 -9.35 -13.45 -20.34
C LEU A 242 -9.75 -12.94 -21.74
N CYS A 243 -9.87 -13.82 -22.72
CA CYS A 243 -10.35 -13.49 -24.06
C CYS A 243 -11.74 -12.84 -24.03
N ASP A 244 -12.67 -13.41 -23.27
CA ASP A 244 -14.03 -12.89 -23.08
C ASP A 244 -13.98 -11.49 -22.43
N TYR A 245 -13.13 -11.29 -21.42
CA TYR A 245 -12.99 -10.00 -20.73
C TYR A 245 -12.42 -8.89 -21.64
N PHE A 246 -11.39 -9.19 -22.43
CA PHE A 246 -10.76 -8.22 -23.34
C PHE A 246 -11.44 -8.16 -24.72
N ALA A 247 -12.51 -8.93 -24.93
CA ALA A 247 -13.22 -9.04 -26.21
C ALA A 247 -12.29 -9.40 -27.39
N VAL A 248 -11.32 -10.29 -27.18
CA VAL A 248 -10.38 -10.79 -28.20
C VAL A 248 -10.63 -12.27 -28.49
N ALA A 249 -10.34 -12.72 -29.71
CA ALA A 249 -10.53 -14.11 -30.10
C ALA A 249 -9.45 -15.05 -29.56
N THR A 250 -8.21 -14.57 -29.42
CA THR A 250 -7.06 -15.36 -28.98
C THR A 250 -6.17 -14.57 -28.02
N MET A 251 -5.34 -15.28 -27.25
CA MET A 251 -4.33 -14.70 -26.37
C MET A 251 -3.16 -14.05 -27.13
N ASP A 252 -3.04 -14.24 -28.46
CA ASP A 252 -1.91 -13.73 -29.25
C ASP A 252 -1.84 -12.20 -29.28
N GLY A 253 -2.99 -11.53 -29.13
CA GLY A 253 -3.09 -10.07 -29.00
C GLY A 253 -2.87 -9.57 -27.57
N LEU A 254 -2.71 -10.47 -26.60
CA LEU A 254 -2.38 -10.19 -25.20
C LEU A 254 -0.90 -10.58 -24.94
N ALA A 255 -0.47 -10.55 -23.68
CA ALA A 255 0.85 -11.04 -23.32
C ALA A 255 0.93 -12.58 -23.39
N GLN A 256 2.12 -13.10 -23.72
CA GLN A 256 2.41 -14.53 -23.59
C GLN A 256 2.53 -14.89 -22.11
N LEU A 257 1.47 -15.49 -21.56
CA LEU A 257 1.37 -15.87 -20.16
C LEU A 257 1.64 -17.37 -19.96
N THR A 258 2.26 -17.73 -18.85
CA THR A 258 2.24 -19.13 -18.39
C THR A 258 0.82 -19.52 -17.96
N ARG A 259 0.51 -20.82 -17.95
CA ARG A 259 -0.79 -21.32 -17.47
C ARG A 259 -1.12 -20.82 -16.06
N LEU A 260 -0.10 -20.70 -15.20
CA LEU A 260 -0.28 -20.27 -13.82
C LEU A 260 -0.52 -18.76 -13.72
N GLU A 261 0.22 -17.95 -14.49
CA GLU A 261 -0.01 -16.51 -14.66
C GLU A 261 -1.43 -16.23 -15.21
N ALA A 262 -1.84 -16.96 -16.26
CA ALA A 262 -3.18 -16.85 -16.84
C ALA A 262 -4.28 -17.22 -15.83
N THR A 263 -4.05 -18.23 -14.99
CA THR A 263 -5.01 -18.64 -13.94
C THR A 263 -5.20 -17.54 -12.90
N ALA A 264 -4.12 -16.93 -12.44
CA ALA A 264 -4.18 -15.81 -11.50
C ALA A 264 -4.86 -14.58 -12.15
N ALA A 265 -4.50 -14.25 -13.39
CA ALA A 265 -5.10 -13.15 -14.13
C ALA A 265 -6.61 -13.34 -14.35
N ALA A 266 -7.04 -14.53 -14.75
CA ALA A 266 -8.45 -14.87 -14.92
C ALA A 266 -9.24 -14.76 -13.60
N ALA A 267 -8.64 -15.19 -12.48
CA ALA A 267 -9.25 -15.05 -11.16
C ALA A 267 -9.41 -13.58 -10.78
N ALA A 268 -8.40 -12.74 -11.04
CA ALA A 268 -8.43 -11.31 -10.77
C ALA A 268 -9.56 -10.62 -11.54
N VAL A 269 -9.65 -10.81 -12.87
CA VAL A 269 -10.71 -10.18 -13.68
C VAL A 269 -12.11 -10.71 -13.34
N THR A 270 -12.23 -12.00 -13.01
CA THR A 270 -13.51 -12.58 -12.55
C THR A 270 -13.99 -11.91 -11.26
N TYR A 271 -13.07 -11.60 -10.34
CA TYR A 271 -13.40 -10.90 -9.09
C TYR A 271 -13.74 -9.42 -9.34
N VAL A 272 -13.02 -8.76 -10.24
CA VAL A 272 -13.37 -7.40 -10.70
C VAL A 272 -14.79 -7.35 -11.25
N ASP A 273 -15.15 -8.24 -12.18
CA ASP A 273 -16.51 -8.29 -12.75
C ASP A 273 -17.59 -8.54 -11.68
N ARG A 274 -17.32 -9.45 -10.73
CA ARG A 274 -18.24 -9.74 -9.61
C ARG A 274 -18.44 -8.52 -8.72
N THR A 275 -17.38 -7.76 -8.42
CA THR A 275 -17.46 -6.59 -7.52
C THR A 275 -18.08 -5.37 -8.19
N GLN A 276 -17.91 -5.21 -9.50
CA GLN A 276 -18.48 -4.11 -10.27
C GLN A 276 -19.89 -4.39 -10.82
N VAL A 277 -20.45 -5.59 -10.55
CA VAL A 277 -21.84 -5.98 -10.82
C VAL A 277 -22.26 -5.72 -12.28
N GLY A 278 -21.54 -6.37 -13.20
CA GLY A 278 -21.86 -6.31 -14.64
C GLY A 278 -21.38 -5.05 -15.36
N LYS A 279 -20.72 -4.13 -14.66
CA LYS A 279 -19.91 -3.09 -15.28
C LYS A 279 -18.52 -3.65 -15.52
N HIS A 280 -18.04 -3.66 -16.76
CA HIS A 280 -16.71 -4.14 -17.15
C HIS A 280 -15.73 -2.97 -17.17
N PRO A 281 -14.87 -2.78 -16.15
CA PRO A 281 -13.86 -1.71 -16.19
C PRO A 281 -12.85 -2.02 -17.30
N PRO A 282 -12.48 -1.03 -18.14
CA PRO A 282 -11.49 -1.21 -19.19
C PRO A 282 -10.11 -1.26 -18.55
N LEU A 283 -9.59 -2.47 -18.38
CA LEU A 283 -8.22 -2.70 -17.94
C LEU A 283 -7.27 -2.64 -19.13
N SER A 284 -5.99 -2.39 -18.86
CA SER A 284 -4.94 -2.63 -19.84
C SER A 284 -4.72 -4.15 -19.97
N PRO A 285 -4.30 -4.65 -21.15
CA PRO A 285 -3.83 -6.03 -21.26
C PRO A 285 -2.78 -6.35 -20.19
N PRO A 286 -2.78 -7.56 -19.61
CA PRO A 286 -1.83 -7.92 -18.57
C PRO A 286 -0.40 -7.85 -19.10
N ALA A 287 0.46 -7.08 -18.45
CA ALA A 287 1.88 -7.02 -18.76
C ALA A 287 2.68 -7.95 -17.86
N ARG A 288 3.57 -8.74 -18.48
CA ARG A 288 4.38 -9.74 -17.77
C ARG A 288 5.65 -9.11 -17.22
N GLU A 289 5.83 -9.18 -15.91
CA GLU A 289 7.11 -8.91 -15.26
C GLU A 289 7.95 -10.19 -15.28
N ALA A 290 9.14 -10.13 -15.87
CA ALA A 290 10.04 -11.28 -15.92
C ALA A 290 10.69 -11.54 -14.56
N SER A 291 10.85 -12.81 -14.21
CA SER A 291 11.59 -13.21 -13.01
C SER A 291 13.02 -12.65 -13.05
N GLY A 292 13.45 -12.02 -11.94
CA GLY A 292 14.77 -11.39 -11.83
C GLY A 292 14.91 -10.03 -12.51
N ALA A 293 13.86 -9.47 -13.12
CA ALA A 293 13.89 -8.12 -13.72
C ALA A 293 13.98 -6.98 -12.70
N THR A 294 13.68 -7.28 -11.44
CA THR A 294 13.70 -6.33 -10.33
C THR A 294 14.52 -6.88 -9.17
N MET A 295 15.12 -5.98 -8.39
CA MET A 295 15.89 -6.33 -7.19
C MET A 295 14.97 -6.99 -6.16
N ALA A 296 15.32 -8.19 -5.71
CA ALA A 296 14.60 -8.85 -4.63
C ALA A 296 14.97 -8.20 -3.29
N ILE A 297 13.94 -7.74 -2.56
CA ILE A 297 14.09 -7.12 -1.24
C ILE A 297 13.04 -7.75 -0.33
N ASP A 298 13.48 -8.45 0.70
CA ASP A 298 12.59 -9.12 1.64
C ASP A 298 11.81 -8.12 2.53
N PRO A 299 10.70 -8.54 3.17
CA PRO A 299 9.88 -7.64 3.98
C PRO A 299 10.65 -6.96 5.12
N ALA A 300 11.54 -7.70 5.78
CA ALA A 300 12.33 -7.20 6.90
C ALA A 300 13.30 -6.09 6.45
N THR A 301 13.97 -6.28 5.32
CA THR A 301 14.86 -5.30 4.70
C THR A 301 14.11 -4.03 4.30
N ARG A 302 12.92 -4.17 3.70
CA ARG A 302 12.06 -3.02 3.33
C ARG A 302 11.67 -2.19 4.55
N ALA A 303 11.34 -2.84 5.66
CA ALA A 303 11.01 -2.19 6.92
C ALA A 303 12.25 -1.55 7.58
N ASN A 304 13.37 -2.28 7.67
CA ASN A 304 14.62 -1.79 8.29
C ASN A 304 15.24 -0.60 7.56
N LEU A 305 15.07 -0.53 6.24
CA LEU A 305 15.48 0.59 5.40
C LEU A 305 14.43 1.70 5.32
N GLU A 306 13.26 1.52 5.96
CA GLU A 306 12.16 2.48 6.01
C GLU A 306 11.80 3.02 4.62
N LEU A 307 11.68 2.12 3.63
CA LEU A 307 11.59 2.52 2.21
C LEU A 307 10.37 3.40 1.93
N THR A 308 9.17 2.94 2.32
CA THR A 308 7.91 3.65 2.07
C THR A 308 7.30 4.20 3.35
N ARG A 309 7.52 3.51 4.48
CA ARG A 309 7.05 3.87 5.81
C ARG A 309 8.16 3.67 6.84
N THR A 310 8.12 4.46 7.89
CA THR A 310 8.97 4.30 9.07
C THR A 310 8.58 3.05 9.87
N LEU A 311 9.41 2.68 10.85
CA LEU A 311 9.09 1.60 11.79
C LEU A 311 7.82 1.89 12.63
N ALA A 312 7.44 3.17 12.76
CA ALA A 312 6.17 3.59 13.38
C ALA A 312 4.97 3.53 12.42
N GLY A 313 5.18 3.16 11.15
CA GLY A 313 4.14 3.06 10.12
C GLY A 313 3.82 4.36 9.40
N GLU A 314 4.55 5.44 9.66
CA GLU A 314 4.32 6.75 9.04
C GLU A 314 5.03 6.89 7.70
N ARG A 315 4.43 7.59 6.72
CA ARG A 315 5.14 7.94 5.48
C ARG A 315 6.23 8.98 5.75
N ARG A 316 5.95 9.96 6.62
CA ARG A 316 6.88 11.06 6.92
C ARG A 316 8.14 10.50 7.57
N GLY A 317 9.31 10.93 7.06
CA GLY A 317 10.60 10.42 7.52
C GLY A 317 11.05 9.10 6.91
N SER A 318 10.28 8.53 5.97
CA SER A 318 10.72 7.38 5.15
C SER A 318 11.63 7.81 4.00
N LEU A 319 12.27 6.86 3.32
CA LEU A 319 13.02 7.16 2.09
C LEU A 319 12.12 7.79 1.02
N LEU A 320 10.89 7.26 0.84
CA LEU A 320 9.93 7.78 -0.13
C LEU A 320 9.60 9.25 0.16
N ASP A 321 9.39 9.63 1.42
CA ASP A 321 9.17 11.03 1.83
C ASP A 321 10.37 11.93 1.51
N ALA A 322 11.60 11.42 1.70
CA ALA A 322 12.81 12.19 1.45
C ALA A 322 13.07 12.47 -0.05
N ILE A 323 12.63 11.58 -0.95
CA ILE A 323 12.91 11.69 -2.40
C ILE A 323 11.71 12.18 -3.22
N ASP A 324 10.50 12.16 -2.67
CA ASP A 324 9.28 12.53 -3.39
C ASP A 324 9.10 14.04 -3.52
N CYS A 325 9.65 14.59 -4.60
CA CYS A 325 9.42 15.97 -5.04
C CYS A 325 8.38 16.05 -6.18
N THR A 326 7.54 15.05 -6.38
CA THR A 326 6.55 15.02 -7.46
C THR A 326 5.45 16.07 -7.23
N VAL A 327 4.88 16.61 -8.32
CA VAL A 327 3.80 17.61 -8.25
C VAL A 327 2.44 17.04 -8.59
N THR A 328 2.39 15.83 -9.16
CA THR A 328 1.16 15.11 -9.50
C THR A 328 1.00 13.84 -8.68
N SER A 329 -0.26 13.47 -8.43
CA SER A 329 -0.60 12.21 -7.76
C SER A 329 -0.11 10.98 -8.53
N ALA A 330 -0.20 11.01 -9.87
CA ALA A 330 0.26 9.93 -10.74
C ALA A 330 1.80 9.78 -10.72
N GLY A 331 2.54 10.89 -10.69
CA GLY A 331 4.00 10.88 -10.49
C GLY A 331 4.40 10.28 -9.16
N SER A 332 3.73 10.65 -8.06
CA SER A 332 4.01 10.09 -6.73
C SER A 332 3.78 8.56 -6.68
N ARG A 333 2.70 8.07 -7.30
CA ARG A 333 2.44 6.63 -7.46
C ARG A 333 3.56 5.94 -8.24
N LEU A 334 3.94 6.48 -9.39
CA LEU A 334 5.02 5.91 -10.22
C LEU A 334 6.39 5.92 -9.51
N LEU A 335 6.70 6.96 -8.74
CA LEU A 335 7.92 6.99 -7.93
C LEU A 335 7.90 5.90 -6.86
N ALA A 336 6.78 5.72 -6.16
CA ALA A 336 6.60 4.65 -5.19
C ALA A 336 6.74 3.27 -5.83
N GLN A 337 6.19 3.06 -7.04
CA GLN A 337 6.37 1.83 -7.81
C GLN A 337 7.84 1.57 -8.16
N ARG A 338 8.56 2.59 -8.66
CA ARG A 338 9.99 2.49 -8.98
C ARG A 338 10.81 2.15 -7.74
N LEU A 339 10.49 2.76 -6.59
CA LEU A 339 11.13 2.48 -5.30
C LEU A 339 10.84 1.06 -4.81
N ALA A 340 9.61 0.58 -5.00
CA ALA A 340 9.22 -0.77 -4.63
C ALA A 340 9.95 -1.82 -5.48
N ALA A 341 10.19 -1.53 -6.76
CA ALA A 341 10.77 -2.45 -7.75
C ALA A 341 11.99 -1.84 -8.49
N PRO A 342 13.16 -1.70 -7.82
CA PRO A 342 14.39 -1.26 -8.49
C PRO A 342 14.76 -2.22 -9.62
N LEU A 343 15.24 -1.70 -10.76
CA LEU A 343 15.53 -2.51 -11.93
C LEU A 343 16.85 -3.27 -11.80
N THR A 344 17.01 -4.38 -12.52
CA THR A 344 18.29 -5.10 -12.66
C THR A 344 18.87 -5.02 -14.07
N ASP A 345 18.17 -4.38 -15.01
CA ASP A 345 18.63 -4.13 -16.38
C ASP A 345 19.39 -2.79 -16.48
N ALA A 346 20.71 -2.84 -16.62
CA ALA A 346 21.57 -1.65 -16.67
C ALA A 346 21.18 -0.67 -17.81
N PRO A 347 20.89 -1.12 -19.05
CA PRO A 347 20.34 -0.26 -20.10
C PRO A 347 19.02 0.45 -19.72
N ALA A 348 18.07 -0.22 -19.06
CA ALA A 348 16.84 0.43 -18.60
C ALA A 348 17.08 1.47 -17.51
N ILE A 349 18.04 1.22 -16.62
CA ILE A 349 18.45 2.20 -15.60
C ILE A 349 19.09 3.42 -16.28
N ALA A 350 19.96 3.20 -17.26
CA ALA A 350 20.60 4.27 -18.01
C ALA A 350 19.58 5.18 -18.72
N ARG A 351 18.53 4.61 -19.33
CA ARG A 351 17.44 5.40 -19.95
C ARG A 351 16.76 6.34 -18.96
N ARG A 352 16.49 5.87 -17.73
CA ARG A 352 15.93 6.70 -16.65
C ARG A 352 16.90 7.80 -16.22
N LEU A 353 18.18 7.46 -16.08
CA LEU A 353 19.22 8.42 -15.72
C LEU A 353 19.40 9.51 -16.78
N ASP A 354 19.27 9.18 -18.07
CA ASP A 354 19.33 10.15 -19.17
C ASP A 354 18.19 11.16 -19.13
N ALA A 355 16.97 10.69 -18.84
CA ALA A 355 15.81 11.57 -18.63
C ALA A 355 16.05 12.54 -17.46
N VAL A 356 16.54 12.04 -16.31
CA VAL A 356 16.88 12.90 -15.15
C VAL A 356 17.99 13.89 -15.52
N SER A 357 19.03 13.43 -16.21
CA SER A 357 20.19 14.26 -16.59
C SER A 357 19.80 15.45 -17.45
N THR A 358 18.83 15.27 -18.35
CA THR A 358 18.30 16.34 -19.21
C THR A 358 17.76 17.50 -18.37
N PHE A 359 16.98 17.22 -17.33
CA PHE A 359 16.37 18.23 -16.46
C PHE A 359 17.30 18.71 -15.32
N VAL A 360 18.40 18.01 -15.05
CA VAL A 360 19.49 18.53 -14.22
C VAL A 360 20.27 19.59 -14.99
N ALA A 361 20.53 19.35 -16.27
CA ALA A 361 21.27 20.27 -17.15
C ALA A 361 20.45 21.53 -17.49
N ASP A 362 19.15 21.38 -17.82
CA ASP A 362 18.25 22.51 -18.10
C ASP A 362 17.26 22.74 -16.94
N SER A 363 17.68 23.56 -15.98
CA SER A 363 16.86 23.95 -14.84
C SER A 363 15.62 24.77 -15.20
N ALA A 364 15.64 25.50 -16.33
CA ALA A 364 14.50 26.27 -16.81
C ALA A 364 13.42 25.33 -17.36
N ALA A 365 13.81 24.38 -18.23
CA ALA A 365 12.90 23.32 -18.71
C ALA A 365 12.25 22.58 -17.56
N ARG A 366 13.05 22.21 -16.55
CA ARG A 366 12.55 21.52 -15.36
C ARG A 366 11.45 22.32 -14.66
N GLU A 367 11.63 23.61 -14.42
CA GLU A 367 10.62 24.42 -13.71
C GLU A 367 9.38 24.69 -14.58
N ASP A 368 9.55 24.98 -15.87
CA ASP A 368 8.45 25.18 -16.81
C ASP A 368 7.55 23.94 -16.88
N ILE A 369 8.16 22.77 -17.07
CA ILE A 369 7.44 21.49 -17.11
C ILE A 369 6.73 21.22 -15.79
N ARG A 370 7.40 21.41 -14.65
CA ARG A 370 6.78 21.20 -13.33
C ARG A 370 5.64 22.17 -13.08
N SER A 371 5.72 23.40 -13.57
CA SER A 371 4.65 24.39 -13.50
C SER A 371 3.41 23.93 -14.27
N ILE A 372 3.60 23.43 -15.50
CA ILE A 372 2.52 22.87 -16.31
C ILE A 372 1.91 21.64 -15.62
N LEU A 373 2.74 20.71 -15.16
CA LEU A 373 2.29 19.47 -14.50
C LEU A 373 1.49 19.73 -13.21
N ARG A 374 1.78 20.80 -12.47
CA ARG A 374 1.01 21.18 -11.27
C ARG A 374 -0.46 21.47 -11.57
N GLY A 375 -0.75 21.95 -12.78
CA GLY A 375 -2.12 22.14 -13.29
C GLY A 375 -2.69 20.94 -14.03
N ALA A 376 -1.89 19.89 -14.30
CA ALA A 376 -2.32 18.72 -15.04
C ALA A 376 -3.15 17.77 -14.15
N PRO A 377 -4.36 17.36 -14.59
CA PRO A 377 -5.23 16.48 -13.83
C PRO A 377 -4.84 15.00 -13.95
N ASP A 378 -5.32 14.18 -13.01
CA ASP A 378 -5.14 12.71 -13.03
C ASP A 378 -6.12 12.05 -14.00
N MET A 379 -5.79 12.09 -15.30
CA MET A 379 -6.63 11.54 -16.37
C MET A 379 -6.92 10.05 -16.20
N SER A 380 -5.99 9.27 -15.65
CA SER A 380 -6.17 7.83 -15.43
C SER A 380 -7.35 7.54 -14.52
N ARG A 381 -7.45 8.23 -13.38
CA ARG A 381 -8.57 8.04 -12.43
C ARG A 381 -9.88 8.61 -12.94
N ALA A 382 -9.84 9.73 -13.67
CA ALA A 382 -11.01 10.28 -14.35
C ALA A 382 -11.61 9.27 -15.35
N LEU A 383 -10.78 8.65 -16.19
CA LEU A 383 -11.19 7.59 -17.12
C LEU A 383 -11.74 6.36 -16.40
N ALA A 384 -11.08 5.91 -15.33
CA ALA A 384 -11.55 4.77 -14.54
C ALA A 384 -12.97 5.02 -14.01
N ARG A 385 -13.25 6.21 -13.45
CA ARG A 385 -14.61 6.57 -12.99
C ARG A 385 -15.63 6.64 -14.12
N LEU A 386 -15.28 7.29 -15.24
CA LEU A 386 -16.18 7.40 -16.40
C LEU A 386 -16.56 6.02 -16.93
N SER A 387 -15.59 5.11 -16.99
CA SER A 387 -15.79 3.76 -17.53
C SER A 387 -16.80 2.90 -16.75
N VAL A 388 -16.88 3.07 -15.43
CA VAL A 388 -17.86 2.40 -14.57
C VAL A 388 -19.10 3.26 -14.32
N GLY A 389 -19.28 4.36 -15.08
CA GLY A 389 -20.42 5.26 -14.98
C GLY A 389 -20.54 5.97 -13.64
N ARG A 390 -19.41 6.19 -12.96
CA ARG A 390 -19.30 6.92 -11.68
C ARG A 390 -18.62 8.29 -11.82
N GLY A 391 -18.19 8.64 -13.03
CA GLY A 391 -17.61 9.94 -13.32
C GLY A 391 -18.66 11.06 -13.44
N GLY A 392 -18.21 12.29 -13.22
CA GLY A 392 -19.00 13.52 -13.34
C GLY A 392 -18.42 14.52 -14.34
N PRO A 393 -19.02 15.72 -14.47
CA PRO A 393 -18.60 16.71 -15.47
C PRO A 393 -17.15 17.18 -15.28
N ARG A 394 -16.66 17.19 -14.04
CA ARG A 394 -15.27 17.51 -13.71
C ARG A 394 -14.26 16.49 -14.24
N ASP A 395 -14.65 15.23 -14.42
CA ASP A 395 -13.77 14.21 -15.00
C ASP A 395 -13.57 14.46 -16.51
N LEU A 396 -14.63 14.86 -17.23
CA LEU A 396 -14.52 15.27 -18.64
C LEU A 396 -13.68 16.55 -18.79
N ALA A 397 -13.83 17.52 -17.89
CA ALA A 397 -12.97 18.68 -17.85
C ALA A 397 -11.51 18.32 -17.56
N GLY A 398 -11.27 17.37 -16.65
CA GLY A 398 -9.92 16.84 -16.41
C GLY A 398 -9.30 16.25 -17.67
N ILE A 399 -10.06 15.49 -18.46
CA ILE A 399 -9.55 14.96 -19.75
C ILE A 399 -9.22 16.09 -20.72
N ARG A 400 -10.11 17.10 -20.85
CA ARG A 400 -9.86 18.29 -21.68
C ARG A 400 -8.57 18.99 -21.26
N ASP A 401 -8.44 19.30 -19.97
CA ASP A 401 -7.32 20.08 -19.43
C ASP A 401 -6.01 19.29 -19.51
N GLY A 402 -6.06 17.97 -19.37
CA GLY A 402 -4.91 17.09 -19.59
C GLY A 402 -4.41 17.08 -21.04
N ILE A 403 -5.31 17.10 -22.04
CA ILE A 403 -4.92 17.22 -23.45
C ILE A 403 -4.30 18.59 -23.73
N ILE A 404 -4.84 19.67 -23.15
CA ILE A 404 -4.27 21.03 -23.29
C ILE A 404 -2.88 21.09 -22.65
N ALA A 405 -2.71 20.51 -21.46
CA ALA A 405 -1.40 20.43 -20.79
C ALA A 405 -0.39 19.63 -21.63
N ALA A 406 -0.84 18.62 -22.38
CA ALA A 406 0.03 17.84 -23.25
C ALA A 406 0.65 18.71 -24.36
N ASP A 407 -0.13 19.62 -24.94
CA ASP A 407 0.37 20.56 -25.96
C ASP A 407 1.37 21.58 -25.39
N GLN A 408 1.13 22.06 -24.17
CA GLN A 408 2.06 22.94 -23.47
C GLN A 408 3.40 22.23 -23.18
N VAL A 409 3.34 21.00 -22.69
CA VAL A 409 4.53 20.16 -22.46
C VAL A 409 5.27 19.89 -23.77
N LEU A 410 4.57 19.50 -24.83
CA LEU A 410 5.18 19.24 -26.14
C LEU A 410 5.89 20.48 -26.71
N THR A 411 5.28 21.65 -26.54
CA THR A 411 5.88 22.94 -26.96
C THR A 411 7.18 23.20 -26.21
N ARG A 412 7.24 22.94 -24.91
CA ARG A 412 8.49 23.11 -24.14
C ARG A 412 9.53 22.05 -24.49
N LEU A 413 9.12 20.79 -24.62
CA LEU A 413 10.04 19.67 -24.91
C LEU A 413 10.62 19.73 -26.33
N SER A 414 9.96 20.38 -27.30
CA SER A 414 10.49 20.53 -28.66
C SER A 414 11.68 21.48 -28.74
N GLU A 415 11.90 22.29 -27.71
CA GLU A 415 13.08 23.17 -27.58
C GLU A 415 14.31 22.44 -27.06
N LEU A 416 14.18 21.17 -26.62
CA LEU A 416 15.31 20.37 -26.16
C LEU A 416 16.14 19.88 -27.36
N ASP A 417 17.44 20.09 -27.29
CA ASP A 417 18.39 19.51 -28.23
C ASP A 417 18.52 18.00 -27.98
N GLN A 418 18.08 17.18 -28.94
CA GLN A 418 18.18 15.71 -28.91
C GLN A 418 17.58 15.07 -27.64
N PRO A 419 16.25 15.01 -27.50
CA PRO A 419 15.62 14.41 -26.32
C PRO A 419 16.04 12.93 -26.17
N PRO A 420 16.41 12.48 -24.96
CA PRO A 420 16.77 11.08 -24.74
C PRO A 420 15.56 10.17 -24.97
N GLN A 421 15.82 8.87 -25.17
CA GLN A 421 14.80 7.90 -25.60
C GLN A 421 13.51 7.92 -24.74
N GLU A 422 13.62 8.01 -23.42
CA GLU A 422 12.46 8.04 -22.53
C GLU A 422 11.63 9.33 -22.70
N ILE A 423 12.29 10.47 -22.94
CA ILE A 423 11.61 11.76 -23.22
C ILE A 423 11.00 11.77 -24.62
N ALA A 424 11.68 11.21 -25.62
CA ALA A 424 11.12 11.04 -26.96
C ALA A 424 9.85 10.15 -26.94
N ALA A 425 9.85 9.09 -26.12
CA ALA A 425 8.67 8.25 -25.92
C ALA A 425 7.53 9.00 -25.21
N VAL A 426 7.84 9.85 -24.22
CA VAL A 426 6.87 10.76 -23.58
C VAL A 426 6.26 11.70 -24.62
N MET A 427 7.07 12.34 -25.46
CA MET A 427 6.57 13.23 -26.52
C MET A 427 5.64 12.48 -27.49
N ALA A 428 6.03 11.28 -27.92
CA ALA A 428 5.20 10.46 -28.82
C ALA A 428 3.86 10.07 -28.18
N ALA A 429 3.83 9.77 -26.88
CA ALA A 429 2.60 9.44 -26.16
C ALA A 429 1.67 10.65 -25.98
N LEU A 430 2.23 11.82 -25.64
CA LEU A 430 1.48 13.08 -25.51
C LEU A 430 0.93 13.59 -26.85
N GLN A 431 1.47 13.12 -27.97
CA GLN A 431 0.94 13.42 -29.30
C GLN A 431 -0.29 12.59 -29.69
N ARG A 432 -0.58 11.47 -29.02
CA ARG A 432 -1.66 10.56 -29.44
C ARG A 432 -3.08 11.11 -29.21
N PRO A 433 -3.41 11.72 -28.05
CA PRO A 433 -4.77 12.20 -27.81
C PRO A 433 -5.25 13.20 -28.88
N SER A 434 -6.50 13.05 -29.31
CA SER A 434 -7.10 13.93 -30.30
C SER A 434 -7.38 15.33 -29.74
N ARG A 435 -6.80 16.36 -30.35
CA ARG A 435 -7.05 17.77 -29.98
C ARG A 435 -8.49 18.19 -30.29
N GLN A 436 -9.15 17.53 -31.24
CA GLN A 436 -10.56 17.78 -31.54
C GLN A 436 -11.46 17.42 -30.36
N LEU A 437 -11.12 16.37 -29.59
CA LEU A 437 -11.88 16.02 -28.40
C LEU A 437 -11.82 17.12 -27.34
N ALA A 438 -10.63 17.68 -27.09
CA ALA A 438 -10.46 18.79 -26.16
C ALA A 438 -11.23 20.04 -26.62
N ALA A 439 -11.20 20.36 -27.92
CA ALA A 439 -11.98 21.46 -28.48
C ALA A 439 -13.49 21.25 -28.32
N GLU A 440 -13.98 20.02 -28.55
CA GLU A 440 -15.39 19.68 -28.33
C GLU A 440 -15.77 19.85 -26.85
N PHE A 441 -14.98 19.30 -25.92
CA PHE A 441 -15.24 19.44 -24.48
C PHE A 441 -15.17 20.90 -24.02
N ALA A 442 -14.28 21.71 -24.60
CA ALA A 442 -14.22 23.14 -24.33
C ALA A 442 -15.48 23.88 -24.82
N SER A 443 -16.07 23.46 -25.93
CA SER A 443 -17.33 24.04 -26.43
C SER A 443 -18.57 23.54 -25.68
N ALA A 444 -18.53 22.33 -25.14
CA ALA A 444 -19.66 21.67 -24.52
C ALA A 444 -19.79 21.93 -23.02
N LEU A 445 -18.66 22.02 -22.29
CA LEU A 445 -18.66 22.16 -20.84
C LEU A 445 -18.66 23.64 -20.42
N ASP A 446 -19.45 23.95 -19.40
CA ASP A 446 -19.48 25.27 -18.77
C ASP A 446 -18.17 25.53 -17.98
N GLU A 447 -17.97 26.78 -17.55
CA GLU A 447 -16.83 27.16 -16.71
C GLU A 447 -16.99 26.65 -15.27
N GLN A 448 -18.22 26.70 -14.74
CA GLN A 448 -18.51 26.28 -13.36
C GLN A 448 -19.17 24.90 -13.34
N LEU A 449 -18.36 23.88 -13.08
CA LEU A 449 -18.82 22.49 -13.12
C LEU A 449 -19.24 21.98 -11.73
N PRO A 450 -20.46 21.43 -11.58
CA PRO A 450 -20.90 20.76 -10.37
C PRO A 450 -20.08 19.49 -10.14
N LEU A 451 -20.06 19.01 -8.90
CA LEU A 451 -19.40 17.75 -8.57
C LEU A 451 -20.20 16.56 -9.12
N ILE A 452 -21.52 16.60 -8.99
CA ILE A 452 -22.42 15.50 -9.34
C ILE A 452 -23.23 15.88 -10.58
N LYS A 453 -23.24 15.03 -11.61
CA LYS A 453 -23.98 15.28 -12.86
C LYS A 453 -25.49 15.42 -12.67
N ARG A 454 -26.06 14.85 -11.60
CA ARG A 454 -27.49 14.94 -11.30
C ARG A 454 -27.98 16.36 -10.98
N ASP A 455 -27.06 17.25 -10.61
CA ASP A 455 -27.40 18.62 -10.23
C ASP A 455 -27.61 19.53 -11.46
N GLY A 456 -27.20 19.08 -12.65
CA GLY A 456 -27.29 19.82 -13.91
C GLY A 456 -26.43 21.10 -13.93
N GLY A 457 -26.61 21.91 -14.97
CA GLY A 457 -25.90 23.18 -15.13
C GLY A 457 -24.44 23.05 -15.57
N PHE A 458 -24.05 21.94 -16.21
CA PHE A 458 -22.66 21.71 -16.63
C PHE A 458 -22.43 21.82 -18.13
N VAL A 459 -23.50 21.86 -18.93
CA VAL A 459 -23.43 22.07 -20.38
C VAL A 459 -23.49 23.58 -20.68
N ARG A 460 -22.58 24.06 -21.52
CA ARG A 460 -22.47 25.45 -21.96
C ARG A 460 -23.66 25.87 -22.82
N GLN A 461 -24.11 27.11 -22.65
CA GLN A 461 -25.14 27.71 -23.52
C GLN A 461 -24.66 27.75 -24.98
N GLY A 462 -25.55 27.46 -25.93
CA GLY A 462 -25.26 27.45 -27.37
C GLY A 462 -24.68 26.13 -27.89
N TYR A 463 -24.43 25.14 -27.02
CA TYR A 463 -23.94 23.83 -27.44
C TYR A 463 -25.04 22.97 -28.08
N GLU A 464 -26.25 22.96 -27.49
CA GLU A 464 -27.38 22.16 -27.96
C GLU A 464 -28.68 23.00 -27.92
N PRO A 465 -29.27 23.35 -29.07
CA PRO A 465 -30.43 24.25 -29.13
C PRO A 465 -31.63 23.78 -28.30
N ALA A 466 -31.88 22.46 -28.27
CA ALA A 466 -33.00 21.88 -27.52
C ALA A 466 -32.84 22.07 -25.99
N LEU A 467 -31.61 22.07 -25.48
CA LEU A 467 -31.32 22.33 -24.08
C LEU A 467 -31.52 23.81 -23.75
N ASP A 468 -31.05 24.70 -24.62
CA ASP A 468 -31.22 26.14 -24.45
C ASP A 468 -32.70 26.52 -24.44
N GLU A 469 -33.52 25.93 -25.32
CA GLU A 469 -34.97 26.11 -25.32
C GLU A 469 -35.61 25.67 -23.99
N ALA A 470 -35.25 24.50 -23.47
CA ALA A 470 -35.77 23.98 -22.21
C ALA A 470 -35.38 24.88 -21.01
N ARG A 471 -34.13 25.35 -20.96
CA ARG A 471 -33.63 26.29 -19.95
C ARG A 471 -34.35 27.64 -20.03
N ASN A 472 -34.52 28.18 -21.24
CA ASN A 472 -35.25 29.42 -21.47
C ASN A 472 -36.71 29.30 -21.03
N LEU A 473 -37.38 28.18 -21.30
CA LEU A 473 -38.76 27.94 -20.85
C LEU A 473 -38.85 27.96 -19.31
N ARG A 474 -37.91 27.30 -18.63
CA ARG A 474 -37.81 27.29 -17.16
C ARG A 474 -37.61 28.70 -16.60
N ASP A 475 -36.68 29.45 -17.18
CA ASP A 475 -36.28 30.77 -16.67
C ASP A 475 -37.32 31.85 -17.01
N ALA A 476 -37.93 31.81 -18.19
CA ALA A 476 -39.06 32.65 -18.55
C ALA A 476 -40.27 32.40 -17.62
N SER A 477 -40.52 31.14 -17.25
CA SER A 477 -41.60 30.80 -16.30
C SER A 477 -41.36 31.37 -14.90
N ARG A 478 -40.11 31.56 -14.46
CA ARG A 478 -39.79 32.27 -13.21
C ARG A 478 -40.13 33.76 -13.27
N LEU A 479 -39.97 34.40 -14.43
CA LEU A 479 -40.41 35.78 -14.64
C LEU A 479 -41.93 35.90 -14.54
N VAL A 480 -42.67 34.88 -14.99
CA VAL A 480 -44.13 34.81 -14.81
C VAL A 480 -44.50 34.74 -13.33
N VAL A 481 -43.76 33.99 -12.50
CA VAL A 481 -44.01 33.97 -11.05
C VAL A 481 -43.81 35.36 -10.42
N ALA A 482 -42.78 36.10 -10.85
CA ALA A 482 -42.55 37.45 -10.37
C ALA A 482 -43.69 38.42 -10.75
N SER A 483 -44.20 38.34 -11.98
CA SER A 483 -45.34 39.16 -12.41
C SER A 483 -46.64 38.75 -11.72
N MET A 484 -46.84 37.46 -11.44
CA MET A 484 -47.96 36.97 -10.64
C MET A 484 -47.92 37.51 -9.22
N GLN A 485 -46.76 37.55 -8.57
CA GLN A 485 -46.63 38.11 -7.22
C GLN A 485 -47.13 39.56 -7.18
N ALA A 486 -46.70 40.39 -8.14
CA ALA A 486 -47.14 41.79 -8.23
C ALA A 486 -48.66 41.88 -8.42
N ARG A 487 -49.22 41.12 -9.36
CA ARG A 487 -50.67 41.07 -9.61
C ARG A 487 -51.46 40.59 -8.39
N TYR A 488 -50.96 39.57 -7.67
CA TYR A 488 -51.60 39.08 -6.44
C TYR A 488 -51.52 40.10 -5.30
N ALA A 489 -50.41 40.81 -5.16
CA ALA A 489 -50.28 41.89 -4.18
C ALA A 489 -51.27 43.03 -4.47
N ASP A 490 -51.45 43.40 -5.74
CA ASP A 490 -52.41 44.42 -6.16
C ASP A 490 -53.85 43.97 -5.95
N ALA A 491 -54.21 42.77 -6.42
CA ALA A 491 -55.57 42.22 -6.32
C ALA A 491 -56.02 42.00 -4.86
N THR A 492 -55.10 41.69 -3.96
CA THR A 492 -55.40 41.52 -2.53
C THR A 492 -55.21 42.80 -1.73
N SER A 493 -54.60 43.84 -2.32
CA SER A 493 -54.11 45.05 -1.64
C SER A 493 -53.16 44.75 -0.46
N VAL A 494 -52.42 43.64 -0.52
CA VAL A 494 -51.44 43.23 0.49
C VAL A 494 -50.05 43.37 -0.11
N LYS A 495 -49.40 44.53 0.09
CA LYS A 495 -48.05 44.81 -0.42
C LYS A 495 -46.96 43.87 0.13
N GLY A 496 -47.21 43.25 1.28
CA GLY A 496 -46.30 42.29 1.92
C GLY A 496 -46.40 40.86 1.39
N LEU A 497 -47.30 40.58 0.43
CA LEU A 497 -47.49 39.27 -0.15
C LEU A 497 -46.24 38.84 -0.93
N LYS A 498 -45.73 37.63 -0.63
CA LYS A 498 -44.58 37.06 -1.35
C LYS A 498 -44.93 35.68 -1.87
N ILE A 499 -44.50 35.37 -3.09
CA ILE A 499 -44.46 33.99 -3.58
C ILE A 499 -43.09 33.43 -3.22
N ARG A 500 -43.07 32.32 -2.48
CA ARG A 500 -41.85 31.61 -2.10
C ARG A 500 -41.92 30.17 -2.58
N HIS A 501 -40.77 29.52 -2.62
CA HIS A 501 -40.64 28.10 -2.92
C HIS A 501 -40.03 27.37 -1.73
N ASN A 502 -40.53 26.16 -1.42
CA ASN A 502 -39.81 25.20 -0.59
C ASN A 502 -40.04 23.78 -1.12
N ASN A 503 -39.17 22.83 -0.73
CA ASN A 503 -39.18 21.48 -1.29
C ASN A 503 -40.38 20.61 -0.87
N VAL A 504 -41.18 21.05 0.12
CA VAL A 504 -42.31 20.27 0.67
C VAL A 504 -43.65 20.74 0.11
N LEU A 505 -43.83 22.05 -0.02
CA LEU A 505 -45.06 22.70 -0.45
C LEU A 505 -45.00 23.23 -1.88
N GLY A 506 -43.83 23.22 -2.51
CA GLY A 506 -43.65 23.81 -3.84
C GLY A 506 -43.67 25.33 -3.80
N TYR A 507 -44.22 25.95 -4.84
CA TYR A 507 -44.49 27.39 -4.84
C TYR A 507 -45.76 27.70 -4.04
N PHE A 508 -45.67 28.67 -3.13
CA PHE A 508 -46.78 29.12 -2.31
C PHE A 508 -46.77 30.64 -2.11
N VAL A 509 -47.95 31.19 -1.90
CA VAL A 509 -48.19 32.57 -1.51
C VAL A 509 -48.10 32.65 0.01
N GLU A 510 -47.27 33.55 0.54
CA GLU A 510 -47.06 33.80 1.96
C GLU A 510 -47.51 35.22 2.33
N VAL A 511 -48.33 35.32 3.36
CA VAL A 511 -48.78 36.59 3.97
C VAL A 511 -48.63 36.54 5.49
N THR A 512 -48.61 37.70 6.15
CA THR A 512 -48.62 37.79 7.61
C THR A 512 -49.94 37.26 8.19
N ALA A 513 -49.92 36.79 9.44
CA ALA A 513 -51.11 36.27 10.12
C ALA A 513 -52.30 37.25 10.07
N GLN A 514 -52.06 38.55 10.26
CA GLN A 514 -53.08 39.60 10.18
C GLN A 514 -53.83 39.64 8.82
N HIS A 515 -53.18 39.24 7.74
CA HIS A 515 -53.77 39.24 6.40
C HIS A 515 -54.30 37.86 5.98
N GLY A 516 -54.06 36.81 6.76
CA GLY A 516 -54.50 35.44 6.46
C GLY A 516 -56.02 35.31 6.39
N ASP A 517 -56.74 35.85 7.37
CA ASP A 517 -58.21 35.77 7.42
C ASP A 517 -58.86 36.45 6.20
N LYS A 518 -58.25 37.55 5.71
CA LYS A 518 -58.71 38.25 4.51
C LYS A 518 -58.68 37.33 3.28
N LEU A 519 -57.59 36.57 3.09
CA LEU A 519 -57.46 35.64 1.96
C LEU A 519 -58.35 34.40 2.11
N MET A 520 -58.76 34.03 3.32
CA MET A 520 -59.69 32.93 3.60
C MET A 520 -61.17 33.32 3.49
N SER A 521 -61.48 34.61 3.34
CA SER A 521 -62.84 35.15 3.20
C SER A 521 -63.25 35.34 1.73
N ALA A 522 -64.55 35.29 1.46
CA ALA A 522 -65.09 35.56 0.12
C ALA A 522 -64.87 37.03 -0.28
N PRO A 523 -64.53 37.34 -1.55
CA PRO A 523 -64.42 36.44 -2.70
C PRO A 523 -63.03 35.80 -2.91
N LEU A 524 -62.02 36.15 -2.11
CA LEU A 524 -60.61 35.77 -2.32
C LEU A 524 -60.34 34.27 -2.08
N ASN A 525 -61.13 33.63 -1.22
CA ASN A 525 -61.04 32.20 -0.93
C ASN A 525 -61.31 31.28 -2.12
N ALA A 526 -61.91 31.79 -3.20
CA ALA A 526 -62.07 31.06 -4.46
C ALA A 526 -60.75 30.95 -5.25
N THR A 527 -59.80 31.86 -5.01
CA THR A 527 -58.51 31.90 -5.70
C THR A 527 -57.38 31.37 -4.81
N PHE A 528 -57.36 31.76 -3.53
CA PHE A 528 -56.32 31.39 -2.58
C PHE A 528 -56.76 30.21 -1.71
N ILE A 529 -56.13 29.06 -1.93
CA ILE A 529 -56.41 27.81 -1.21
C ILE A 529 -55.43 27.68 -0.06
N HIS A 530 -55.93 27.65 1.18
CA HIS A 530 -55.09 27.52 2.37
C HIS A 530 -54.29 26.21 2.37
N ARG A 531 -53.01 26.30 2.73
CA ARG A 531 -52.08 25.14 2.80
C ARG A 531 -51.51 24.93 4.20
N GLN A 532 -51.08 25.98 4.86
CA GLN A 532 -50.39 25.88 6.15
C GLN A 532 -50.48 27.19 6.93
N THR A 533 -50.66 27.10 8.25
CA THR A 533 -50.52 28.24 9.17
C THR A 533 -49.28 28.03 10.04
N LEU A 534 -48.45 29.07 10.15
CA LEU A 534 -47.24 29.11 10.97
C LEU A 534 -47.34 30.25 12.00
N ALA A 535 -46.42 30.28 12.97
CA ALA A 535 -46.31 31.39 13.90
C ALA A 535 -46.02 32.70 13.14
N GLY A 536 -47.04 33.54 12.98
CA GLY A 536 -46.95 34.86 12.33
C GLY A 536 -47.19 34.90 10.82
N GLN A 537 -47.37 33.75 10.15
CA GLN A 537 -47.54 33.68 8.68
C GLN A 537 -48.57 32.63 8.26
N VAL A 538 -49.26 32.89 7.15
CA VAL A 538 -50.21 31.96 6.54
C VAL A 538 -49.83 31.74 5.08
N ARG A 539 -49.87 30.48 4.65
CA ARG A 539 -49.46 30.04 3.31
C ARG A 539 -50.66 29.54 2.51
N PHE A 540 -50.73 29.96 1.26
CA PHE A 540 -51.78 29.64 0.30
C PHE A 540 -51.18 29.12 -1.01
N THR A 541 -51.96 28.38 -1.79
CA THR A 541 -51.67 28.04 -3.18
C THR A 541 -52.80 28.55 -4.09
N THR A 542 -52.59 28.58 -5.40
CA THR A 542 -53.63 28.90 -6.40
C THR A 542 -53.54 27.86 -7.52
N SER A 543 -54.63 27.64 -8.28
CA SER A 543 -54.63 26.72 -9.43
C SER A 543 -53.58 27.13 -10.47
N GLU A 544 -53.52 28.42 -10.79
CA GLU A 544 -52.57 29.01 -11.72
C GLU A 544 -51.11 28.85 -11.27
N LEU A 545 -50.84 29.00 -9.97
CA LEU A 545 -49.50 28.78 -9.41
C LEU A 545 -49.09 27.31 -9.53
N GLY A 546 -50.02 26.38 -9.30
CA GLY A 546 -49.80 24.95 -9.50
C GLY A 546 -49.52 24.56 -10.96
N GLU A 547 -50.22 25.17 -11.93
CA GLU A 547 -49.96 24.94 -13.35
C GLU A 547 -48.57 25.42 -13.78
N ILE A 548 -48.15 26.60 -13.31
CA ILE A 548 -46.81 27.14 -13.60
C ILE A 548 -45.74 26.33 -12.90
N GLU A 549 -45.96 25.90 -11.66
CA GLU A 549 -45.05 24.99 -10.95
C GLU A 549 -44.83 23.71 -11.74
N ALA A 550 -45.91 23.06 -12.22
CA ALA A 550 -45.80 21.86 -13.05
C ALA A 550 -45.03 22.11 -14.37
N LYS A 551 -45.26 23.25 -15.03
CA LYS A 551 -44.50 23.64 -16.23
C LYS A 551 -43.02 23.86 -15.93
N ILE A 552 -42.68 24.54 -14.84
CA ILE A 552 -41.29 24.78 -14.41
C ILE A 552 -40.60 23.45 -14.10
N ALA A 553 -41.26 22.57 -13.35
CA ALA A 553 -40.74 21.25 -13.01
C ALA A 553 -40.47 20.41 -14.26
N ASN A 554 -41.45 20.29 -15.16
CA ASN A 554 -41.30 19.55 -16.41
C ASN A 554 -40.19 20.11 -17.32
N ALA A 555 -40.04 21.43 -17.40
CA ALA A 555 -38.95 22.06 -18.14
C ALA A 555 -37.59 21.80 -17.49
N GLY A 556 -37.52 21.81 -16.16
CA GLY A 556 -36.34 21.46 -15.38
C GLY A 556 -35.91 20.01 -15.59
N ASP A 557 -36.84 19.06 -15.48
CA ASP A 557 -36.60 17.63 -15.69
C ASP A 557 -36.15 17.34 -17.13
N ARG A 558 -36.78 17.99 -18.11
CA ARG A 558 -36.38 17.90 -19.52
C ARG A 558 -34.97 18.44 -19.74
N ALA A 559 -34.63 19.59 -19.16
CA ALA A 559 -33.29 20.16 -19.28
C ALA A 559 -32.24 19.23 -18.66
N LEU A 560 -32.50 18.69 -17.47
CA LEU A 560 -31.61 17.73 -16.82
C LEU A 560 -31.44 16.45 -17.65
N GLY A 561 -32.53 15.91 -18.21
CA GLY A 561 -32.48 14.75 -19.10
C GLY A 561 -31.57 14.97 -20.31
N LEU A 562 -31.74 16.10 -21.00
CA LEU A 562 -30.89 16.47 -22.14
C LEU A 562 -29.42 16.65 -21.74
N GLU A 563 -29.14 17.27 -20.59
CA GLU A 563 -27.76 17.39 -20.08
C GLU A 563 -27.12 16.03 -19.80
N LEU A 564 -27.88 15.09 -19.22
CA LEU A 564 -27.40 13.73 -18.96
C LEU A 564 -27.15 12.97 -20.28
N GLU A 565 -28.01 13.10 -21.29
CA GLU A 565 -27.78 12.53 -22.62
C GLU A 565 -26.50 13.08 -23.28
N ILE A 566 -26.29 14.39 -23.19
CA ILE A 566 -25.07 15.05 -23.67
C ILE A 566 -23.84 14.49 -22.93
N PHE A 567 -23.92 14.37 -21.60
CA PHE A 567 -22.84 13.82 -20.79
C PHE A 567 -22.46 12.39 -21.21
N GLU A 568 -23.45 11.51 -21.42
CA GLU A 568 -23.19 10.13 -21.86
C GLU A 568 -22.55 10.10 -23.26
N ARG A 569 -23.00 10.97 -24.17
CA ARG A 569 -22.38 11.11 -25.51
C ARG A 569 -20.92 11.56 -25.43
N LEU A 570 -20.60 12.55 -24.62
CA LEU A 570 -19.24 13.04 -24.44
C LEU A 570 -18.34 11.99 -23.75
N SER A 571 -18.89 11.29 -22.75
CA SER A 571 -18.19 10.20 -22.06
C SER A 571 -17.85 9.06 -23.01
N ALA A 572 -18.78 8.65 -23.88
CA ALA A 572 -18.54 7.64 -24.89
C ALA A 572 -17.39 8.03 -25.86
N LYS A 573 -17.29 9.31 -26.24
CA LYS A 573 -16.19 9.81 -27.07
C LYS A 573 -14.83 9.74 -26.35
N ALA A 574 -14.78 10.06 -25.07
CA ALA A 574 -13.56 9.87 -24.27
C ALA A 574 -13.16 8.38 -24.17
N MET A 575 -14.14 7.49 -23.95
CA MET A 575 -13.89 6.05 -23.86
C MET A 575 -13.36 5.45 -25.16
N ALA A 576 -13.81 5.96 -26.32
CA ALA A 576 -13.35 5.52 -27.63
C ALA A 576 -11.84 5.74 -27.89
N ILE A 577 -11.21 6.71 -27.20
CA ILE A 577 -9.76 6.98 -27.29
C ILE A 577 -9.03 6.75 -25.96
N SER A 578 -9.60 5.91 -25.09
CA SER A 578 -9.10 5.69 -23.73
C SER A 578 -7.65 5.20 -23.67
N ASP A 579 -7.17 4.43 -24.65
CA ASP A 579 -5.78 3.97 -24.73
C ASP A 579 -4.79 5.13 -24.93
N ASP A 580 -5.11 6.06 -25.81
CA ASP A 580 -4.28 7.24 -26.08
C ASP A 580 -4.22 8.16 -24.86
N LEU A 581 -5.35 8.35 -24.19
CA LEU A 581 -5.43 9.14 -22.97
C LEU A 581 -4.65 8.48 -21.82
N ARG A 582 -4.73 7.15 -21.67
CA ARG A 582 -3.92 6.40 -20.69
C ARG A 582 -2.43 6.50 -20.97
N ALA A 583 -2.02 6.39 -22.23
CA ALA A 583 -0.63 6.56 -22.64
C ALA A 583 -0.10 7.96 -22.29
N ALA A 584 -0.90 9.01 -22.55
CA ALA A 584 -0.56 10.38 -22.18
C ALA A 584 -0.49 10.58 -20.64
N ALA A 585 -1.42 9.99 -19.88
CA ALA A 585 -1.40 10.04 -18.42
C ALA A 585 -0.13 9.40 -17.83
N HIS A 586 0.27 8.24 -18.36
CA HIS A 586 1.52 7.59 -17.97
C HIS A 586 2.75 8.44 -18.36
N ALA A 587 2.71 9.10 -19.51
CA ALA A 587 3.77 10.00 -19.96
C ALA A 587 3.95 11.21 -19.03
N PHE A 588 2.85 11.79 -18.51
CA PHE A 588 2.94 12.82 -17.46
C PHE A 588 3.57 12.29 -16.17
N ALA A 589 3.20 11.10 -15.73
CA ALA A 589 3.81 10.50 -14.54
C ALA A 589 5.32 10.28 -14.71
N LEU A 590 5.76 9.78 -15.87
CA LEU A 590 7.19 9.62 -16.20
C LEU A 590 7.95 10.95 -16.15
N LEU A 591 7.36 11.98 -16.74
CA LEU A 591 7.94 13.33 -16.79
C LEU A 591 8.00 13.99 -15.40
N ASP A 592 6.97 13.82 -14.59
CA ASP A 592 6.94 14.30 -13.21
C ASP A 592 8.02 13.62 -12.36
N VAL A 593 8.17 12.30 -12.47
CA VAL A 593 9.24 11.57 -11.77
C VAL A 593 10.62 12.04 -12.22
N ALA A 594 10.86 12.18 -13.53
CA ALA A 594 12.15 12.63 -14.05
C ALA A 594 12.50 14.06 -13.55
N THR A 595 11.56 14.99 -13.64
CA THR A 595 11.76 16.38 -13.17
C THR A 595 11.83 16.49 -11.66
N SER A 596 11.13 15.63 -10.91
CA SER A 596 11.20 15.50 -9.45
C SER A 596 12.59 15.05 -9.00
N LEU A 597 13.11 13.97 -9.57
CA LEU A 597 14.44 13.46 -9.24
C LEU A 597 15.54 14.43 -9.68
N ALA A 598 15.35 15.13 -10.80
CA ALA A 598 16.27 16.19 -11.23
C ALA A 598 16.26 17.40 -10.30
N LYS A 599 15.09 17.76 -9.75
CA LYS A 599 14.99 18.81 -8.72
C LYS A 599 15.74 18.40 -7.46
N LEU A 600 15.47 17.21 -6.94
CA LEU A 600 16.16 16.66 -5.78
C LEU A 600 17.68 16.65 -5.99
N ALA A 601 18.13 16.24 -7.18
CA ALA A 601 19.55 16.18 -7.49
C ALA A 601 20.26 17.53 -7.44
N VAL A 602 19.60 18.60 -7.91
CA VAL A 602 20.17 19.95 -7.85
C VAL A 602 20.09 20.54 -6.44
N ASP A 603 18.96 20.37 -5.75
CA ASP A 603 18.73 20.98 -4.43
C ASP A 603 19.62 20.36 -3.33
N ASP A 604 19.88 19.06 -3.41
CA ASP A 604 20.65 18.29 -2.41
C ASP A 604 22.00 17.76 -2.95
N ASN A 605 22.46 18.28 -4.10
CA ASN A 605 23.74 17.96 -4.73
C ASN A 605 23.95 16.44 -4.96
N TYR A 606 22.99 15.76 -5.58
CA TYR A 606 23.17 14.36 -5.97
C TYR A 606 23.92 14.27 -7.30
N VAL A 607 24.66 13.18 -7.48
CA VAL A 607 25.45 12.93 -8.70
C VAL A 607 24.86 11.77 -9.49
N ARG A 608 25.06 11.80 -10.82
CA ARG A 608 24.72 10.67 -11.68
C ARG A 608 25.60 9.45 -11.34
N PRO A 609 25.03 8.30 -10.95
CA PRO A 609 25.81 7.09 -10.74
C PRO A 609 26.20 6.43 -12.07
N GLU A 610 27.33 5.73 -12.08
CA GLU A 610 27.70 4.76 -13.11
C GLU A 610 27.10 3.39 -12.72
N VAL A 611 26.17 2.86 -13.51
CA VAL A 611 25.55 1.55 -13.26
C VAL A 611 25.89 0.59 -14.40
N ASP A 612 26.48 -0.56 -14.07
CA ASP A 612 26.95 -1.56 -15.04
C ASP A 612 26.70 -3.00 -14.55
N ASP A 613 27.00 -4.00 -15.38
CA ASP A 613 26.84 -5.43 -15.06
C ASP A 613 27.99 -6.03 -14.22
N SER A 614 28.90 -5.19 -13.72
CA SER A 614 30.04 -5.66 -12.92
C SER A 614 29.63 -6.00 -11.48
N LEU A 615 30.60 -6.43 -10.67
CA LEU A 615 30.46 -6.57 -9.21
C LEU A 615 31.01 -5.35 -8.46
N GLY A 616 31.31 -4.25 -9.17
CA GLY A 616 31.82 -3.02 -8.59
C GLY A 616 30.83 -2.41 -7.58
N PHE A 617 31.36 -1.73 -6.57
CA PHE A 617 30.58 -0.97 -5.62
C PHE A 617 31.50 0.06 -4.97
N ALA A 618 31.61 1.24 -5.55
CA ALA A 618 32.48 2.31 -5.08
C ALA A 618 31.69 3.61 -4.93
N ILE A 619 31.69 4.17 -3.72
CA ILE A 619 30.99 5.40 -3.36
C ILE A 619 32.01 6.35 -2.73
N GLU A 620 32.12 7.55 -3.28
CA GLU A 620 32.94 8.64 -2.73
C GLU A 620 32.03 9.66 -2.04
N ALA A 621 32.35 10.02 -0.80
CA ALA A 621 31.60 10.97 0.02
C ALA A 621 30.08 10.74 0.00
N GLY A 622 29.66 9.48 0.20
CA GLY A 622 28.25 9.11 0.29
C GLY A 622 27.60 9.70 1.55
N ARG A 623 26.31 10.01 1.43
CA ARG A 623 25.48 10.59 2.50
C ARG A 623 24.15 9.85 2.62
N HIS A 624 23.61 9.76 3.82
CA HIS A 624 22.33 9.11 4.05
C HIS A 624 21.19 10.07 3.70
N PRO A 625 20.33 9.78 2.68
CA PRO A 625 19.39 10.75 2.14
C PRO A 625 18.38 11.29 3.18
N VAL A 626 17.82 10.41 4.01
CA VAL A 626 16.85 10.80 5.06
C VAL A 626 17.51 11.56 6.21
N VAL A 627 18.61 11.02 6.77
CA VAL A 627 19.28 11.62 7.92
C VAL A 627 19.93 12.96 7.57
N GLU A 628 20.50 13.10 6.37
CA GLU A 628 21.04 14.37 5.88
C GLU A 628 19.96 15.47 5.87
N GLN A 629 18.78 15.19 5.32
CA GLN A 629 17.67 16.14 5.31
C GLN A 629 17.16 16.46 6.72
N ALA A 630 17.11 15.47 7.62
CA ALA A 630 16.71 15.68 9.01
C ALA A 630 17.69 16.59 9.76
N LEU A 631 19.00 16.37 9.61
CA LEU A 631 20.04 17.22 10.21
C LEU A 631 20.05 18.63 9.61
N LYS A 632 19.90 18.75 8.29
CA LYS A 632 19.81 20.03 7.58
C LYS A 632 18.67 20.90 8.11
N ARG A 633 17.52 20.31 8.47
CA ARG A 633 16.38 21.01 9.11
C ARG A 633 16.72 21.55 10.50
N ASN A 634 17.62 20.89 11.22
CA ASN A 634 18.11 21.30 12.54
C ASN A 634 19.34 22.23 12.45
N GLY A 635 19.83 22.55 11.25
CA GLY A 635 21.03 23.36 11.05
C GLY A 635 22.35 22.61 11.30
N GLU A 636 22.32 21.28 11.32
CA GLU A 636 23.49 20.43 11.56
C GLU A 636 24.02 19.82 10.25
N PRO A 637 25.35 19.72 10.07
CA PRO A 637 25.94 19.09 8.89
C PRO A 637 25.96 17.56 9.00
N PHE A 638 25.76 16.86 7.88
CA PHE A 638 26.00 15.42 7.76
C PHE A 638 27.46 15.14 7.35
N ILE A 639 28.11 14.16 7.98
CA ILE A 639 29.49 13.76 7.66
C ILE A 639 29.47 12.68 6.58
N ALA A 640 29.96 13.02 5.39
CA ALA A 640 30.02 12.12 4.24
C ALA A 640 31.12 11.06 4.39
N ASN A 641 30.85 9.84 3.91
CA ASN A 641 31.76 8.69 4.05
C ASN A 641 31.91 7.91 2.75
N ALA A 642 33.13 7.43 2.47
CA ALA A 642 33.42 6.58 1.33
C ALA A 642 33.16 5.09 1.65
N CYS A 643 32.88 4.30 0.63
CA CYS A 643 32.69 2.86 0.74
C CYS A 643 33.12 2.18 -0.57
N ASP A 644 34.02 1.21 -0.52
CA ASP A 644 34.43 0.43 -1.69
C ASP A 644 34.36 -1.08 -1.41
N LEU A 645 33.34 -1.73 -1.94
CA LEU A 645 33.14 -3.18 -1.88
C LEU A 645 33.48 -3.88 -3.21
N SER A 646 34.12 -3.17 -4.14
CA SER A 646 34.48 -3.69 -5.46
C SER A 646 35.51 -4.82 -5.34
N PRO A 647 35.54 -5.81 -6.24
CA PRO A 647 36.58 -6.83 -6.23
C PRO A 647 37.98 -6.22 -6.23
N ALA A 648 38.82 -6.61 -5.27
CA ALA A 648 40.22 -6.15 -5.20
C ALA A 648 41.02 -6.66 -6.42
N PRO A 649 42.15 -6.03 -6.78
CA PRO A 649 43.01 -6.51 -7.86
C PRO A 649 43.39 -7.99 -7.68
N GLY A 650 43.10 -8.82 -8.69
CA GLY A 650 43.35 -10.27 -8.66
C GLY A 650 42.22 -11.10 -8.01
N GLN A 651 41.20 -10.46 -7.44
CA GLN A 651 39.99 -11.11 -6.93
C GLN A 651 38.83 -11.00 -7.94
N LYS A 652 37.91 -11.96 -7.92
CA LYS A 652 36.74 -11.99 -8.82
C LYS A 652 35.46 -11.51 -8.16
N SER A 653 35.34 -11.67 -6.84
CA SER A 653 34.11 -11.42 -6.09
C SER A 653 34.24 -10.18 -5.19
N GLY A 654 33.10 -9.63 -4.77
CA GLY A 654 33.05 -8.40 -3.95
C GLY A 654 33.71 -8.54 -2.57
N GLN A 655 33.97 -7.41 -1.93
CA GLN A 655 34.58 -7.37 -0.60
C GLN A 655 33.54 -7.44 0.54
N LEU A 656 34.03 -7.84 1.72
CA LEU A 656 33.32 -7.80 2.98
C LEU A 656 34.01 -6.79 3.90
N TRP A 657 33.30 -5.76 4.36
CA TRP A 657 33.83 -4.84 5.36
C TRP A 657 33.28 -5.20 6.74
N LEU A 658 34.18 -5.40 7.71
CA LEU A 658 33.86 -5.55 9.11
C LEU A 658 33.99 -4.19 9.81
N LEU A 659 32.87 -3.59 10.18
CA LEU A 659 32.79 -2.28 10.82
C LEU A 659 32.73 -2.42 12.34
N THR A 660 33.72 -1.83 13.02
CA THR A 660 33.79 -1.78 14.48
C THR A 660 33.66 -0.35 15.01
N GLY A 661 33.20 -0.19 16.25
CA GLY A 661 33.13 1.11 16.90
C GLY A 661 32.01 1.21 17.93
N PRO A 662 32.02 2.25 18.78
CA PRO A 662 31.04 2.39 19.84
C PRO A 662 29.61 2.55 19.32
N ASN A 663 28.65 2.25 20.19
CA ASN A 663 27.23 2.54 19.94
C ASN A 663 27.05 4.05 19.80
N MET A 664 26.08 4.47 18.96
CA MET A 664 25.83 5.87 18.61
C MET A 664 26.91 6.56 17.74
N ALA A 665 27.97 5.85 17.35
CA ALA A 665 28.99 6.41 16.45
C ALA A 665 28.48 6.59 15.00
N GLY A 666 27.33 6.03 14.62
CA GLY A 666 26.78 6.10 13.27
C GLY A 666 27.02 4.86 12.40
N LYS A 667 27.39 3.72 13.00
CA LYS A 667 27.59 2.44 12.29
C LYS A 667 26.36 2.06 11.44
N SER A 668 25.20 1.96 12.08
CA SER A 668 23.93 1.62 11.42
C SER A 668 23.55 2.62 10.32
N THR A 669 23.82 3.91 10.53
CA THR A 669 23.59 4.96 9.52
C THR A 669 24.46 4.76 8.30
N PHE A 670 25.76 4.46 8.48
CA PHE A 670 26.68 4.15 7.38
C PHE A 670 26.26 2.89 6.62
N LEU A 671 25.83 1.84 7.34
CA LEU A 671 25.31 0.62 6.73
C LEU A 671 24.09 0.91 5.84
N ARG A 672 23.05 1.53 6.40
CA ARG A 672 21.80 1.85 5.68
C ARG A 672 22.06 2.79 4.51
N GLN A 673 22.93 3.79 4.67
CA GLN A 673 23.31 4.73 3.62
C GLN A 673 23.72 4.00 2.33
N ASN A 674 24.61 3.02 2.43
CA ASN A 674 25.12 2.30 1.25
C ASN A 674 24.02 1.45 0.58
N ALA A 675 23.11 0.87 1.37
CA ALA A 675 21.90 0.20 0.87
C ALA A 675 21.02 1.15 0.04
N LEU A 676 20.73 2.33 0.61
CA LEU A 676 19.83 3.30 0.01
C LEU A 676 20.46 3.90 -1.25
N ILE A 677 21.78 4.14 -1.27
CA ILE A 677 22.49 4.60 -2.47
C ILE A 677 22.40 3.57 -3.60
N ALA A 678 22.60 2.29 -3.30
CA ALA A 678 22.46 1.19 -4.28
C ALA A 678 21.04 1.16 -4.88
N LEU A 679 20.04 1.29 -4.00
CA LEU A 679 18.63 1.32 -4.38
C LEU A 679 18.32 2.53 -5.25
N LEU A 680 18.72 3.74 -4.85
CA LEU A 680 18.51 4.97 -5.62
C LEU A 680 19.14 4.90 -7.02
N ALA A 681 20.33 4.30 -7.13
CA ALA A 681 20.96 4.09 -8.43
C ALA A 681 20.09 3.18 -9.34
N GLN A 682 19.59 2.05 -8.83
CA GLN A 682 18.81 1.08 -9.60
C GLN A 682 17.35 1.47 -9.87
N ILE A 683 16.79 2.47 -9.16
CA ILE A 683 15.51 3.07 -9.58
C ILE A 683 15.68 4.05 -10.74
N GLY A 684 16.92 4.44 -11.07
CA GLY A 684 17.25 5.45 -12.08
C GLY A 684 17.30 6.87 -11.53
N SER A 685 17.61 7.04 -10.23
CA SER A 685 17.84 8.35 -9.60
C SER A 685 19.33 8.67 -9.55
N PHE A 686 19.63 9.97 -9.47
CA PHE A 686 20.95 10.41 -8.98
C PHE A 686 21.08 10.05 -7.50
N VAL A 687 22.31 10.00 -6.99
CA VAL A 687 22.61 9.51 -5.64
C VAL A 687 23.33 10.55 -4.77
N PRO A 688 23.12 10.54 -3.44
CA PRO A 688 23.75 11.46 -2.50
C PRO A 688 25.24 11.17 -2.27
N ALA A 689 26.08 11.42 -3.27
CA ALA A 689 27.53 11.20 -3.25
C ALA A 689 28.26 12.24 -4.11
N THR A 690 29.59 12.31 -4.04
CA THR A 690 30.39 13.05 -5.03
C THR A 690 30.69 12.21 -6.27
N ARG A 691 30.76 10.88 -6.10
CA ARG A 691 30.87 9.90 -7.18
C ARG A 691 30.31 8.56 -6.71
N ALA A 692 29.67 7.82 -7.62
CA ALA A 692 29.23 6.45 -7.35
C ALA A 692 29.35 5.57 -8.60
N ARG A 693 29.93 4.38 -8.44
CA ARG A 693 29.94 3.29 -9.42
C ARG A 693 29.39 2.04 -8.79
N ILE A 694 28.28 1.53 -9.31
CA ILE A 694 27.50 0.46 -8.70
C ILE A 694 27.18 -0.58 -9.78
N GLY A 695 27.82 -1.74 -9.68
CA GLY A 695 27.44 -2.91 -10.44
C GLY A 695 26.09 -3.45 -9.96
N ILE A 696 25.25 -3.98 -10.85
CA ILE A 696 23.89 -4.44 -10.54
C ILE A 696 23.84 -5.31 -9.27
N VAL A 697 22.93 -4.95 -8.37
CA VAL A 697 22.52 -5.71 -7.19
C VAL A 697 21.19 -6.40 -7.50
N ASP A 698 21.19 -7.73 -7.48
CA ASP A 698 20.00 -8.55 -7.75
C ASP A 698 19.16 -8.80 -6.49
N ARG A 699 19.80 -8.85 -5.32
CA ARG A 699 19.15 -9.02 -4.02
C ARG A 699 19.78 -8.09 -2.99
N LEU A 700 18.93 -7.43 -2.20
CA LEU A 700 19.35 -6.59 -1.09
C LEU A 700 18.82 -7.18 0.21
N PHE A 701 19.75 -7.44 1.13
CA PHE A 701 19.44 -7.89 2.48
C PHE A 701 19.93 -6.85 3.48
N SER A 702 19.07 -6.46 4.41
CA SER A 702 19.44 -5.56 5.50
C SER A 702 18.82 -6.00 6.82
N ARG A 703 19.70 -6.31 7.75
CA ARG A 703 19.39 -6.55 9.14
C ARG A 703 19.99 -5.44 9.98
N VAL A 704 19.14 -4.53 10.47
CA VAL A 704 19.58 -3.42 11.32
C VAL A 704 18.72 -3.32 12.58
N GLY A 705 19.10 -4.09 13.61
CA GLY A 705 18.49 -4.08 14.95
C GLY A 705 17.12 -4.75 15.05
N ALA A 706 16.88 -5.53 16.11
CA ALA A 706 15.58 -6.15 16.39
C ALA A 706 14.65 -5.15 17.09
N ALA A 707 13.46 -4.93 16.55
CA ALA A 707 12.29 -4.62 17.37
C ALA A 707 11.67 -5.94 17.84
N ASP A 708 11.12 -5.96 19.06
CA ASP A 708 10.42 -7.13 19.58
C ASP A 708 9.26 -7.53 18.67
N ASP A 709 9.12 -8.84 18.38
CA ASP A 709 7.89 -9.42 17.84
C ASP A 709 7.15 -10.19 18.95
N LEU A 710 6.73 -9.44 19.97
CA LEU A 710 5.93 -9.96 21.10
C LEU A 710 4.61 -10.58 20.62
N ALA A 711 4.07 -10.12 19.49
CA ALA A 711 2.82 -10.59 18.92
C ALA A 711 2.89 -12.05 18.43
N ARG A 712 4.07 -12.52 17.97
CA ARG A 712 4.26 -13.89 17.48
C ARG A 712 4.85 -14.85 18.51
N GLY A 713 5.11 -14.39 19.74
CA GLY A 713 5.70 -15.22 20.81
C GLY A 713 7.09 -15.78 20.48
N ARG A 714 7.81 -15.19 19.52
CA ARG A 714 9.18 -15.57 19.15
C ARG A 714 10.17 -14.70 19.92
N SER A 715 11.25 -15.31 20.44
CA SER A 715 12.32 -14.54 21.06
C SER A 715 13.03 -13.67 20.01
N THR A 716 13.54 -12.51 20.41
CA THR A 716 14.32 -11.61 19.55
C THR A 716 15.47 -12.34 18.86
N PHE A 717 16.14 -13.24 19.59
CA PHE A 717 17.20 -14.08 19.05
C PHE A 717 16.71 -15.08 17.99
N MET A 718 15.54 -15.71 18.17
CA MET A 718 15.01 -16.63 17.16
C MET A 718 14.64 -15.90 15.87
N VAL A 719 14.03 -14.71 15.96
CA VAL A 719 13.75 -13.87 14.78
C VAL A 719 15.05 -13.52 14.07
N GLU A 720 16.07 -13.11 14.82
CA GLU A 720 17.40 -12.81 14.30
C GLU A 720 18.03 -14.00 13.57
N MET A 721 17.92 -15.21 14.12
CA MET A 721 18.45 -16.42 13.48
C MET A 721 17.68 -16.82 12.23
N VAL A 722 16.35 -16.66 12.20
CA VAL A 722 15.53 -16.92 11.01
C VAL A 722 15.88 -15.94 9.88
N GLU A 723 16.04 -14.66 10.19
CA GLU A 723 16.44 -13.65 9.20
C GLU A 723 17.87 -13.91 8.70
N THR A 724 18.81 -14.21 9.60
CA THR A 724 20.19 -14.55 9.21
C THR A 724 20.22 -15.80 8.32
N ALA A 725 19.46 -16.84 8.67
CA ALA A 725 19.34 -18.03 7.84
C ALA A 725 18.75 -17.73 6.45
N ALA A 726 17.76 -16.86 6.36
CA ALA A 726 17.20 -16.44 5.08
C ALA A 726 18.25 -15.75 4.20
N ILE A 727 19.07 -14.86 4.78
CA ILE A 727 20.16 -14.17 4.08
C ILE A 727 21.19 -15.18 3.56
N LEU A 728 21.70 -16.05 4.43
CA LEU A 728 22.75 -17.02 4.05
C LEU A 728 22.27 -18.00 2.97
N ASN A 729 21.02 -18.44 3.03
CA ASN A 729 20.46 -19.39 2.07
C ASN A 729 20.10 -18.78 0.70
N GLN A 730 19.89 -17.47 0.62
CA GLN A 730 19.37 -16.81 -0.59
C GLN A 730 20.35 -15.84 -1.24
N ALA A 731 21.36 -15.35 -0.51
CA ALA A 731 22.35 -14.44 -1.07
C ALA A 731 23.23 -15.14 -2.12
N GLY A 732 23.53 -14.42 -3.19
CA GLY A 732 24.47 -14.83 -4.24
C GLY A 732 25.54 -13.78 -4.49
N GLU A 733 26.40 -14.00 -5.48
CA GLU A 733 27.57 -13.14 -5.75
C GLU A 733 27.20 -11.69 -6.09
N ARG A 734 26.04 -11.47 -6.72
CA ARG A 734 25.50 -10.12 -7.04
C ARG A 734 24.74 -9.48 -5.87
N SER A 735 24.54 -10.17 -4.76
CA SER A 735 23.78 -9.62 -3.63
C SER A 735 24.57 -8.57 -2.85
N LEU A 736 23.85 -7.65 -2.23
CA LEU A 736 24.39 -6.71 -1.24
C LEU A 736 23.79 -7.07 0.12
N VAL A 737 24.66 -7.43 1.07
CA VAL A 737 24.27 -7.90 2.40
C VAL A 737 24.72 -6.89 3.46
N ILE A 738 23.78 -6.51 4.32
CA ILE A 738 24.02 -5.59 5.43
C ILE A 738 23.59 -6.26 6.73
N LEU A 739 24.55 -6.45 7.64
CA LEU A 739 24.34 -7.10 8.92
C LEU A 739 24.82 -6.18 10.04
N ASP A 740 23.97 -5.91 11.02
CA ASP A 740 24.28 -5.09 12.17
C ASP A 740 24.13 -5.89 13.47
N GLU A 741 25.24 -6.14 14.14
CA GLU A 741 25.32 -6.65 15.51
C GLU A 741 24.65 -8.02 15.74
N ILE A 742 24.83 -8.97 14.81
CA ILE A 742 24.42 -10.37 14.96
C ILE A 742 25.07 -11.01 16.21
N GLY A 743 24.33 -11.88 16.88
CA GLY A 743 24.75 -12.69 18.02
C GLY A 743 24.44 -12.06 19.38
N ARG A 744 23.80 -10.88 19.42
CA ARG A 744 23.61 -10.12 20.66
C ARG A 744 22.64 -10.78 21.66
N GLY A 745 21.64 -11.52 21.18
CA GLY A 745 20.57 -12.09 22.01
C GLY A 745 20.92 -13.35 22.82
N THR A 746 22.18 -13.80 22.81
CA THR A 746 22.63 -15.06 23.42
C THR A 746 23.94 -14.91 24.21
N ALA A 747 24.45 -16.00 24.78
CA ALA A 747 25.74 -16.02 25.45
C ALA A 747 26.86 -15.51 24.52
N THR A 748 27.81 -14.74 25.08
CA THR A 748 28.82 -14.01 24.30
C THR A 748 29.60 -14.91 23.34
N PHE A 749 30.00 -16.11 23.77
CA PHE A 749 30.75 -17.06 22.94
C PHE A 749 29.89 -17.72 21.85
N ASP A 750 28.62 -18.02 22.13
CA ASP A 750 27.70 -18.56 21.13
C ASP A 750 27.41 -17.52 20.05
N GLY A 751 27.13 -16.27 20.46
CA GLY A 751 26.90 -15.15 19.55
C GLY A 751 28.10 -14.85 18.67
N LEU A 752 29.30 -14.82 19.26
CA LEU A 752 30.56 -14.67 18.54
C LEU A 752 30.76 -15.80 17.51
N SER A 753 30.53 -17.04 17.92
CA SER A 753 30.73 -18.22 17.05
C SER A 753 29.77 -18.22 15.86
N ILE A 754 28.52 -17.82 16.07
CA ILE A 754 27.52 -17.69 15.00
C ILE A 754 27.92 -16.57 14.03
N ALA A 755 28.30 -15.39 14.56
CA ALA A 755 28.74 -14.28 13.74
C ALA A 755 29.99 -14.62 12.91
N TRP A 756 30.95 -15.34 13.52
CA TRP A 756 32.14 -15.86 12.86
C TRP A 756 31.77 -16.76 11.67
N ALA A 757 30.97 -17.81 11.92
CA ALA A 757 30.54 -18.75 10.90
C ALA A 757 29.74 -18.08 9.78
N ALA A 758 28.90 -17.09 10.11
CA ALA A 758 28.15 -16.32 9.13
C ALA A 758 29.07 -15.49 8.21
N ILE A 759 30.10 -14.83 8.76
CA ILE A 759 31.10 -14.10 7.96
C ILE A 759 31.84 -15.04 7.02
N GLU A 760 32.28 -16.20 7.50
CA GLU A 760 32.95 -17.20 6.67
C GLU A 760 32.04 -17.72 5.55
N HIS A 761 30.76 -17.96 5.84
CA HIS A 761 29.79 -18.40 4.82
C HIS A 761 29.54 -17.34 3.75
N LEU A 762 29.33 -16.09 4.15
CA LEU A 762 29.15 -14.95 3.24
C LEU A 762 30.39 -14.73 2.36
N HIS A 763 31.58 -14.93 2.95
CA HIS A 763 32.83 -14.89 2.22
C HIS A 763 32.91 -16.10 1.27
N GLU A 764 33.12 -17.31 1.76
CA GLU A 764 33.49 -18.47 0.93
C GLU A 764 32.38 -18.97 -0.01
N SER A 765 31.13 -18.99 0.48
CA SER A 765 30.00 -19.62 -0.21
C SER A 765 29.21 -18.61 -1.05
N ASN A 766 28.63 -17.57 -0.42
CA ASN A 766 27.80 -16.60 -1.14
C ASN A 766 28.63 -15.66 -2.02
N ARG A 767 29.84 -15.31 -1.56
CA ARG A 767 30.78 -14.41 -2.23
C ARG A 767 30.20 -13.03 -2.57
N CYS A 768 29.26 -12.57 -1.76
CA CYS A 768 28.53 -11.32 -1.96
C CYS A 768 29.32 -10.10 -1.47
N ARG A 769 28.85 -8.91 -1.85
CA ARG A 769 29.28 -7.64 -1.28
C ARG A 769 28.63 -7.49 0.09
N THR A 770 29.43 -7.28 1.13
CA THR A 770 28.91 -7.33 2.51
C THR A 770 29.41 -6.18 3.36
N LEU A 771 28.51 -5.54 4.10
CA LEU A 771 28.84 -4.67 5.21
C LEU A 771 28.36 -5.33 6.51
N PHE A 772 29.30 -5.61 7.40
CA PHE A 772 29.05 -6.28 8.67
C PHE A 772 29.47 -5.39 9.83
N ALA A 773 28.55 -4.81 10.57
CA ALA A 773 28.87 -4.11 11.81
C ALA A 773 28.83 -5.08 13.00
N THR A 774 29.83 -5.00 13.88
CA THR A 774 29.93 -5.87 15.04
C THR A 774 30.41 -5.13 16.29
N HIS A 775 30.04 -5.69 17.43
CA HIS A 775 30.59 -5.32 18.74
C HIS A 775 31.68 -6.31 19.21
N TYR A 776 31.86 -7.43 18.51
CA TYR A 776 32.90 -8.41 18.77
C TYR A 776 34.23 -7.98 18.13
N HIS A 777 35.19 -7.58 18.96
CA HIS A 777 36.51 -7.16 18.48
C HIS A 777 37.36 -8.34 17.99
N GLU A 778 37.09 -9.54 18.51
CA GLU A 778 37.75 -10.80 18.19
C GLU A 778 37.61 -11.14 16.70
N LEU A 779 36.49 -10.76 16.07
CA LEU A 779 36.23 -10.95 14.64
C LEU A 779 37.21 -10.19 13.75
N THR A 780 37.86 -9.11 14.25
CA THR A 780 38.83 -8.35 13.44
C THR A 780 40.04 -9.18 13.02
N ALA A 781 40.35 -10.27 13.75
CA ALA A 781 41.42 -11.19 13.40
C ALA A 781 41.15 -11.98 12.09
N LEU A 782 39.88 -12.11 11.69
CA LEU A 782 39.49 -12.83 10.47
C LEU A 782 40.05 -12.22 9.19
N SER A 783 40.33 -10.91 9.17
CA SER A 783 40.88 -10.24 7.98
C SER A 783 42.28 -10.77 7.60
N ALA A 784 42.98 -11.43 8.54
CA ALA A 784 44.25 -12.10 8.26
C ALA A 784 44.08 -13.43 7.50
N LYS A 785 42.92 -14.08 7.63
CA LYS A 785 42.61 -15.37 6.98
C LYS A 785 41.74 -15.21 5.74
N LEU A 786 40.86 -14.20 5.71
CA LEU A 786 39.89 -13.96 4.65
C LEU A 786 40.36 -12.82 3.74
N PRO A 787 40.89 -13.09 2.53
CA PRO A 787 41.56 -12.08 1.69
C PRO A 787 40.64 -10.99 1.13
N ARG A 788 39.31 -11.18 1.12
CA ARG A 788 38.35 -10.15 0.72
C ARG A 788 37.70 -9.44 1.91
N MET A 789 38.15 -9.71 3.13
CA MET A 789 37.65 -9.07 4.34
C MET A 789 38.54 -7.89 4.75
N PHE A 790 37.93 -6.72 4.94
CA PHE A 790 38.61 -5.49 5.35
C PHE A 790 38.02 -4.96 6.65
N ASN A 791 38.88 -4.56 7.58
CA ASN A 791 38.43 -3.93 8.82
C ASN A 791 38.25 -2.41 8.62
N ALA A 792 37.13 -1.89 9.09
CA ALA A 792 36.85 -0.47 9.17
C ALA A 792 36.39 -0.09 10.59
N THR A 793 36.62 1.17 10.97
CA THR A 793 36.15 1.68 12.26
C THR A 793 35.65 3.11 12.16
N VAL A 794 34.68 3.46 13.00
CA VAL A 794 34.20 4.84 13.11
C VAL A 794 35.11 5.64 14.03
N ARG A 795 35.56 6.80 13.57
CA ARG A 795 36.48 7.69 14.28
C ARG A 795 35.84 8.28 15.53
N VAL A 796 36.57 8.13 16.63
CA VAL A 796 36.20 8.66 17.95
C VAL A 796 37.31 9.58 18.43
N LYS A 797 36.96 10.76 18.95
CA LYS A 797 37.94 11.69 19.55
C LYS A 797 37.61 11.93 21.01
N GLU A 798 38.59 11.76 21.89
CA GLU A 798 38.48 12.19 23.28
C GLU A 798 38.87 13.68 23.40
N TRP A 799 37.99 14.49 23.99
CA TRP A 799 38.23 15.90 24.25
C TRP A 799 37.79 16.27 25.66
N GLN A 800 38.70 16.81 26.47
CA GLN A 800 38.45 17.22 27.87
C GLN A 800 37.75 16.14 28.73
N GLY A 801 38.07 14.86 28.50
CA GLY A 801 37.47 13.74 29.22
C GLY A 801 36.05 13.36 28.79
N ASN A 802 35.57 13.90 27.66
CA ASN A 802 34.34 13.52 26.98
C ASN A 802 34.66 12.87 25.63
N VAL A 803 33.79 11.97 25.18
CA VAL A 803 33.89 11.33 23.86
C VAL A 803 33.06 12.11 22.87
N VAL A 804 33.66 12.51 21.75
CA VAL A 804 33.00 13.14 20.61
C VAL A 804 33.03 12.16 19.45
N PHE A 805 31.85 11.85 18.91
CA PHE A 805 31.70 11.03 17.71
C PHE A 805 31.89 11.92 16.49
N LEU A 806 32.87 11.59 15.64
CA LEU A 806 33.15 12.36 14.42
C LEU A 806 32.38 11.83 13.21
N HIS A 807 31.70 10.68 13.35
CA HIS A 807 30.88 10.05 12.31
C HIS A 807 31.63 9.77 10.99
N GLU A 808 32.97 9.73 11.04
CA GLU A 808 33.87 9.45 9.93
C GLU A 808 34.33 7.99 9.99
N VAL A 809 34.20 7.24 8.89
CA VAL A 809 34.61 5.83 8.77
C VAL A 809 36.01 5.77 8.17
N LEU A 810 36.91 5.06 8.86
CA LEU A 810 38.32 4.92 8.49
C LEU A 810 38.72 3.44 8.40
N PRO A 811 39.70 3.07 7.54
CA PRO A 811 40.30 1.75 7.56
C PRO A 811 40.94 1.43 8.92
N GLY A 812 40.80 0.19 9.38
CA GLY A 812 41.38 -0.31 10.63
C GLY A 812 40.34 -0.87 11.60
N SER A 813 40.80 -1.29 12.77
CA SER A 813 39.97 -1.75 13.87
C SER A 813 39.99 -0.74 15.02
N ALA A 814 38.92 -0.70 15.83
CA ALA A 814 38.90 0.13 17.02
C ALA A 814 39.92 -0.35 18.07
N ASP A 815 40.76 0.56 18.58
CA ASP A 815 41.80 0.25 19.57
C ASP A 815 41.23 -0.15 20.95
N ARG A 816 40.03 0.34 21.30
CA ARG A 816 39.37 0.13 22.60
C ARG A 816 37.85 0.23 22.50
N SER A 817 37.16 -0.35 23.46
CA SER A 817 35.73 -0.17 23.70
C SER A 817 35.44 1.10 24.51
N TYR A 818 34.51 1.94 24.05
CA TYR A 818 34.15 3.22 24.70
C TYR A 818 32.85 3.15 25.53
N GLY A 819 32.35 1.95 25.84
CA GLY A 819 31.06 1.77 26.52
C GLY A 819 30.96 2.48 27.88
N ILE A 820 32.04 2.51 28.65
CA ILE A 820 32.09 3.20 29.96
C ILE A 820 31.99 4.73 29.77
N GLN A 821 32.59 5.28 28.72
CA GLN A 821 32.54 6.71 28.40
C GLN A 821 31.15 7.11 27.91
N VAL A 822 30.47 6.25 27.14
CA VAL A 822 29.05 6.47 26.76
C VAL A 822 28.15 6.45 27.99
N ALA A 823 28.38 5.52 28.92
CA ALA A 823 27.65 5.47 30.17
C ALA A 823 27.84 6.76 31.01
N LYS A 824 29.06 7.34 30.99
CA LYS A 824 29.32 8.65 31.60
C LYS A 824 28.51 9.76 30.93
N LEU A 825 28.42 9.79 29.60
CA LEU A 825 27.61 10.76 28.85
C LEU A 825 26.11 10.62 29.13
N ALA A 826 25.63 9.39 29.36
CA ALA A 826 24.24 9.12 29.76
C ALA A 826 23.92 9.53 31.21
N GLY A 827 24.92 10.00 31.97
CA GLY A 827 24.73 10.51 33.33
C GLY A 827 24.88 9.45 34.44
N LEU A 828 25.55 8.32 34.20
CA LEU A 828 25.77 7.33 35.26
C LEU A 828 26.62 7.90 36.42
N PRO A 829 26.33 7.52 37.68
CA PRO A 829 27.05 8.05 38.84
C PRO A 829 28.58 7.81 38.76
N PRO A 830 29.42 8.78 39.17
CA PRO A 830 30.88 8.64 39.11
C PRO A 830 31.45 7.41 39.82
N ALA A 831 30.81 6.97 40.91
CA ALA A 831 31.20 5.77 41.64
C ALA A 831 31.03 4.49 40.79
N VAL A 832 29.94 4.40 40.01
CA VAL A 832 29.68 3.28 39.10
C VAL A 832 30.69 3.28 37.96
N ILE A 833 30.98 4.44 37.38
CA ILE A 833 31.98 4.59 36.31
C ILE A 833 33.37 4.15 36.81
N THR A 834 33.76 4.58 38.01
CA THR A 834 35.05 4.21 38.62
C THR A 834 35.14 2.71 38.85
N ARG A 835 34.07 2.10 39.36
CA ARG A 835 34.00 0.65 39.55
C ARG A 835 34.05 -0.11 38.23
N ALA A 836 33.31 0.32 37.22
CA ALA A 836 33.30 -0.29 35.89
C ALA A 836 34.70 -0.29 35.25
N LYS A 837 35.45 0.82 35.36
CA LYS A 837 36.84 0.89 34.88
C LYS A 837 37.74 -0.12 35.59
N SER A 838 37.62 -0.23 36.91
CA SER A 838 38.39 -1.22 37.69
C SER A 838 38.09 -2.66 37.29
N VAL A 839 36.83 -2.98 36.99
CA VAL A 839 36.43 -4.32 36.52
C VAL A 839 36.97 -4.58 35.11
N LEU A 840 36.82 -3.62 34.18
CA LEU A 840 37.33 -3.75 32.82
C LEU A 840 38.84 -4.01 32.80
N SER A 841 39.62 -3.28 33.59
CA SER A 841 41.07 -3.50 33.67
C SER A 841 41.45 -4.91 34.16
N LYS A 842 40.62 -5.54 35.00
CA LYS A 842 40.85 -6.93 35.44
C LYS A 842 40.52 -7.93 34.34
N LEU A 843 39.43 -7.71 33.61
CA LEU A 843 39.04 -8.55 32.49
C LEU A 843 40.06 -8.48 31.35
N GLU A 844 40.50 -7.28 30.96
CA GLU A 844 41.55 -7.08 29.94
C GLU A 844 42.89 -7.72 30.36
N ALA A 845 43.21 -7.73 31.66
CA ALA A 845 44.42 -8.37 32.17
C ALA A 845 44.35 -9.91 32.11
N GLN A 846 43.16 -10.49 32.28
CA GLN A 846 42.93 -11.93 32.09
C GLN A 846 42.94 -12.33 30.61
N ASP A 847 42.37 -11.50 29.75
CA ASP A 847 42.23 -11.74 28.31
C ASP A 847 43.57 -11.63 27.54
N ARG A 848 44.48 -10.74 28.00
CA ARG A 848 45.86 -10.67 27.47
C ARG A 848 46.68 -11.95 27.69
N GLY A 849 46.27 -12.84 28.60
CA GLY A 849 46.91 -14.14 28.84
C GLY A 849 46.48 -15.23 27.84
N GLN A 850 45.34 -15.07 27.17
CA GLN A 850 44.79 -15.96 26.15
C GLN A 850 44.62 -15.15 24.87
N THR A 851 45.72 -14.79 24.20
CA THR A 851 45.65 -13.97 22.99
C THR A 851 44.63 -14.53 22.00
N ALA A 852 43.82 -13.66 21.37
CA ALA A 852 42.93 -14.02 20.26
C ALA A 852 43.63 -14.82 19.13
N ARG A 853 44.97 -14.74 19.01
CA ARG A 853 45.78 -15.65 18.17
C ARG A 853 45.71 -17.12 18.60
N ALA A 854 45.72 -17.41 19.89
CA ALA A 854 45.54 -18.76 20.43
C ALA A 854 44.11 -19.28 20.15
N LEU A 855 43.05 -18.48 20.30
CA LEU A 855 41.69 -18.88 19.90
C LEU A 855 41.56 -19.15 18.38
N VAL A 856 42.31 -18.42 17.57
CA VAL A 856 42.37 -18.59 16.11
C VAL A 856 43.17 -19.82 15.67
N ASP A 857 44.08 -20.31 16.51
CA ASP A 857 44.94 -21.47 16.25
C ASP A 857 44.50 -22.75 17.03
N ASP A 858 43.79 -22.64 18.16
CA ASP A 858 43.41 -23.73 19.08
C ASP A 858 41.98 -24.26 18.86
N LEU A 859 41.20 -23.75 17.91
CA LEU A 859 39.90 -24.34 17.55
C LEU A 859 40.13 -25.56 16.63
N PRO A 860 39.84 -26.80 17.05
CA PRO A 860 39.96 -27.99 16.20
C PRO A 860 38.75 -28.10 15.25
N LEU A 861 38.36 -26.98 14.64
CA LEU A 861 37.23 -26.86 13.72
C LEU A 861 37.71 -26.69 12.26
N PHE A 862 38.96 -27.08 11.97
CA PHE A 862 39.63 -26.91 10.67
C PHE A 862 39.51 -28.12 9.72
N ALA A 863 38.50 -28.97 9.90
CA ALA A 863 38.13 -29.96 8.88
C ALA A 863 36.92 -29.42 8.08
N VAL A 864 37.19 -28.87 6.90
CA VAL A 864 36.17 -28.71 5.86
C VAL A 864 35.51 -30.07 5.65
N PRO A 865 34.17 -30.24 5.71
CA PRO A 865 33.55 -31.47 5.23
C PRO A 865 33.60 -31.43 3.71
N SER A 866 34.77 -31.72 3.14
CA SER A 866 34.84 -32.19 1.77
C SER A 866 34.06 -33.50 1.75
N ARG A 867 33.07 -33.60 0.86
CA ARG A 867 32.38 -34.84 0.55
C ARG A 867 33.33 -35.76 -0.22
N ALA A 868 34.35 -36.24 0.48
CA ALA A 868 35.23 -37.33 0.09
C ALA A 868 35.49 -38.11 1.38
N ALA A 869 35.20 -39.41 1.35
CA ALA A 869 35.39 -40.29 2.49
C ALA A 869 36.82 -40.12 3.04
N ALA A 870 36.93 -39.63 4.28
CA ALA A 870 38.20 -39.51 4.96
C ALA A 870 38.69 -40.91 5.32
N GLU A 871 39.85 -41.31 4.78
CA GLU A 871 40.65 -42.36 5.40
C GLU A 871 41.04 -41.89 6.81
N ALA A 872 40.86 -42.77 7.79
CA ALA A 872 41.16 -42.49 9.19
C ALA A 872 42.64 -42.16 9.34
N ALA A 873 42.94 -40.96 9.85
CA ALA A 873 44.28 -40.65 10.31
C ALA A 873 44.66 -41.62 11.45
N PRO A 874 45.92 -42.09 11.51
CA PRO A 874 46.37 -42.95 12.60
C PRO A 874 46.21 -42.22 13.94
N PRO A 875 45.78 -42.92 15.00
CA PRO A 875 45.56 -42.31 16.31
C PRO A 875 46.86 -41.68 16.82
N SER A 876 46.73 -40.51 17.44
CA SER A 876 47.87 -39.81 18.04
C SER A 876 48.51 -40.65 19.15
N GLU A 877 49.80 -40.45 19.41
CA GLU A 877 50.52 -41.17 20.48
C GLU A 877 49.86 -40.97 21.86
N ALA A 878 49.22 -39.82 22.07
CA ALA A 878 48.46 -39.51 23.28
C ALA A 878 47.16 -40.35 23.39
N GLU A 879 46.47 -40.58 22.27
CA GLU A 879 45.26 -41.42 22.22
C GLU A 879 45.59 -42.90 22.45
N LEU A 880 46.69 -43.39 21.87
CA LEU A 880 47.19 -44.76 22.11
C LEU A 880 47.58 -44.99 23.57
N LEU A 881 48.13 -43.97 24.25
CA LEU A 881 48.44 -44.03 25.67
C LEU A 881 47.15 -44.00 26.52
N MET A 882 46.19 -43.15 26.18
CA MET A 882 44.89 -43.09 26.84
C MET A 882 44.11 -44.40 26.72
N GLU A 883 44.11 -45.04 25.56
CA GLU A 883 43.50 -46.37 25.38
C GLU A 883 44.22 -47.43 26.21
N ALA A 884 45.56 -47.43 26.23
CA ALA A 884 46.32 -48.37 27.03
C ALA A 884 46.06 -48.23 28.54
N VAL A 885 45.80 -47.01 29.03
CA VAL A 885 45.40 -46.77 30.43
C VAL A 885 43.96 -47.22 30.69
N LYS A 886 43.03 -46.92 29.77
CA LYS A 886 41.61 -47.32 29.88
C LYS A 886 41.42 -48.84 29.85
N ALA A 887 42.32 -49.57 29.21
CA ALA A 887 42.30 -51.03 29.13
C ALA A 887 42.83 -51.73 30.40
N LEU A 888 43.36 -50.99 31.39
CA LEU A 888 43.80 -51.57 32.65
C LEU A 888 42.63 -51.65 33.64
N HIS A 889 42.52 -52.80 34.30
CA HIS A 889 41.55 -53.05 35.37
C HIS A 889 42.32 -53.32 36.67
N PRO A 890 42.65 -52.27 37.45
CA PRO A 890 43.57 -52.38 38.59
C PRO A 890 43.10 -53.38 39.66
N ASP A 891 41.79 -53.53 39.84
CA ASP A 891 41.18 -54.42 40.82
C ASP A 891 41.29 -55.91 40.46
N GLU A 892 41.61 -56.22 39.20
CA GLU A 892 41.74 -57.59 38.68
C GLU A 892 43.21 -58.00 38.45
N MET A 893 44.15 -57.10 38.73
CA MET A 893 45.59 -57.33 38.52
C MET A 893 46.30 -57.73 39.81
N SER A 894 47.21 -58.70 39.73
CA SER A 894 48.14 -58.95 40.82
C SER A 894 49.14 -57.79 40.97
N PRO A 895 49.74 -57.58 42.15
CA PRO A 895 50.70 -56.49 42.37
C PRO A 895 51.89 -56.49 41.39
N ARG A 896 52.26 -57.66 40.87
CA ARG A 896 53.33 -57.79 39.87
C ARG A 896 52.86 -57.34 38.48
N GLU A 897 51.66 -57.72 38.08
CA GLU A 897 51.05 -57.33 36.79
C GLU A 897 50.76 -55.83 36.74
N ALA A 898 50.32 -55.24 37.85
CA ALA A 898 50.13 -53.79 37.96
C ALA A 898 51.47 -53.04 37.80
N LEU A 899 52.55 -53.55 38.39
CA LEU A 899 53.88 -52.96 38.25
C LEU A 899 54.41 -53.09 36.82
N ASP A 900 54.24 -54.24 36.18
CA ASP A 900 54.65 -54.47 34.79
C ASP A 900 53.85 -53.59 33.81
N ALA A 901 52.56 -53.39 34.06
CA ALA A 901 51.71 -52.46 33.29
C ALA A 901 52.19 -51.00 33.38
N LEU A 902 52.65 -50.55 34.55
CA LEU A 902 53.22 -49.21 34.72
C LEU A 902 54.53 -49.03 33.94
N TYR A 903 55.39 -50.06 33.91
CA TYR A 903 56.60 -50.04 33.09
C TYR A 903 56.27 -50.03 31.59
N ALA A 904 55.25 -50.77 31.16
CA ALA A 904 54.79 -50.79 29.78
C ALA A 904 54.21 -49.43 29.34
N LEU A 905 53.46 -48.75 30.20
CA LEU A 905 52.98 -47.38 29.96
C LEU A 905 54.15 -46.38 29.90
N LYS A 906 55.13 -46.52 30.79
CA LYS A 906 56.33 -45.67 30.80
C LYS A 906 57.19 -45.83 29.54
N ALA A 907 57.26 -47.04 28.99
CA ALA A 907 57.98 -47.30 27.74
C ALA A 907 57.30 -46.68 26.50
N LYS A 908 56.01 -46.35 26.59
CA LYS A 908 55.22 -45.72 25.52
C LYS A 908 55.24 -44.18 25.57
N LEU A 909 55.82 -43.58 26.61
CA LEU A 909 56.06 -42.14 26.64
C LEU A 909 57.22 -41.78 25.70
N PRO A 910 57.13 -40.68 24.94
CA PRO A 910 58.24 -40.21 24.13
C PRO A 910 59.44 -39.93 25.05
N LYS A 911 60.63 -40.41 24.65
CA LYS A 911 61.88 -40.06 25.34
C LYS A 911 62.05 -38.54 25.24
N GLN A 912 62.18 -37.87 26.38
CA GLN A 912 62.53 -36.45 26.43
C GLN A 912 63.86 -36.17 25.73
#